data_AF-A0A7T4E2A0-F1
#
_entry.id   AF-A0A7T4E2A0-F1
#
_cell.length_a   1.000
_cell.length_b   1.000
_cell.length_c   1.000
_cell.angle_alpha   90.00
_cell.angle_beta   90.00
_cell.angle_gamma   90.00
#
_symmetry.space_group_name_H-M   'P 1'
#
loop_
_entity.id
_entity.type
_entity.pdbx_description
1 polymer ?
#
loop_
_entity_poly.entity_id
_entity_poly.type
_entity_poly.pdbx_seq_one_letter_code
_entity_poly.pdbx_strand_id
1 'polypeptide(L)'
;MKQRVRMKRKAPWGAFFYGHKNHAIVGHKGGKGGGGGRGPTEAPDSLHSIAYARVIDLLSEGEIYGPAHGQGGALRDVYLNGTPVANEDGSLNFSGVSVDFRTGTQWQDPLPGFPASENTIGIGTELKAAQPWVRSFTNRQLSAVRVTLAVEGLSQANTSNGDINGYRVEYAIDVSRDGAAYQQVLASAFDGKTTQRYARSHRIELPAGALQGWNIRVRRMTANASSNTIADRTVVDAVTEVIDAKLRYPMSAVVGIKVDASQFQSVPTRAYDVKGRIIRVPSNYDADTRTYTGVWDGTFKLAWTDNPAWVFFDLVSNDRYGLGERIPAGWLDKWGLYQVGRYCDELVDDGFGGKEPRFACNVYMQQAADAYRVVQDFASIFRGMAYWANSSVFAVADMPGDPVYTFASGNVIGGKFSYTGSALNARFSVALVSWTDLSDMGRQKVEYVENREGIARYGIKQLEVTAFGCTSRGQANRVGKWLLLTSQLETRGVTFTVGLEHCQIRPGSIIRVADQHLAGRRIGGRIREATASRIVVDAELGIRPGDRLTVNLPSGTSETRVVSSAMGEPLTLDNGDYSYDSTALTWDLIGLPGTAMHIDVKTPFSEVPEAECVWTLESEALSAQTFRVLRIERKDGLLADISAIQHEPGKFNNVDFGTRLDRPPISVVPPGVQSPPTALKISSYYIVSQGVANHTAVFEWDPAEAAVSYEVQWRRDNSDWINLPRTGYTRVEVPNIYAGGFTFRVRAMNALDVASIWATSTLVQLDGIVGPPPVVTSLVARSLLFGIQLDWGLPPGPSIIERTEVYYSQNSSFESAIPLGVFAYPQNTHTLMGLSAGKELWFWARLVDKNGVAGAWYPAASGIGVRGQASSDAGPILEQIGGKIEKSMLGQELVKEIESGGESATEIKEVKDSLSAMISMKAGVTVDGKYYGAGMALGVENTPEGMQTQVLFLADRLALINLQNSVITTPFVIQDGQTIINEAIIGNASIGSAKFKDWLESDAVNSQGQRILRMNFRTGVIEQNMPLTGGGRMVTNGNGQFIYDQNGVLRIETGLLS
;
A
#
# COMPACT_ATOMS: atom_id res chain seq x y z
N MET A 1 65.79 10.09 21.36
CA MET A 1 65.48 8.82 22.08
C MET A 1 64.76 7.90 21.08
N LYS A 2 65.37 7.08 20.20
CA LYS A 2 66.24 5.87 20.35
C LYS A 2 65.73 4.95 21.47
N GLN A 3 65.29 3.69 21.28
CA GLN A 3 65.47 2.65 20.24
C GLN A 3 64.27 1.64 20.32
N ARG A 4 63.66 1.21 19.19
CA ARG A 4 63.76 -0.13 18.51
C ARG A 4 63.16 -1.34 19.31
N VAL A 5 62.42 -2.33 18.77
CA VAL A 5 62.11 -2.79 17.40
C VAL A 5 60.98 -3.86 17.38
N ARG A 6 60.11 -3.80 16.36
CA ARG A 6 59.38 -4.81 15.52
C ARG A 6 58.75 -6.09 16.12
N MET A 7 57.43 -6.26 15.94
CA MET A 7 56.64 -6.93 14.85
C MET A 7 56.32 -8.43 15.09
N LYS A 8 55.04 -8.79 15.06
CA LYS A 8 54.38 -9.46 13.90
C LYS A 8 52.88 -9.78 14.13
N ARG A 9 52.09 -9.41 13.10
CA ARG A 9 50.97 -10.13 12.43
C ARG A 9 49.67 -10.51 13.16
N LYS A 10 48.58 -9.97 12.57
CA LYS A 10 47.27 -10.57 12.21
C LYS A 10 46.50 -11.40 13.25
N ALA A 11 45.25 -10.99 13.48
CA ALA A 11 44.14 -11.91 13.73
C ALA A 11 42.88 -11.42 12.96
N PRO A 12 42.19 -12.31 12.23
CA PRO A 12 40.75 -12.18 12.05
C PRO A 12 39.99 -13.42 12.54
N TRP A 13 38.80 -13.14 13.08
CA TRP A 13 37.58 -13.97 13.12
C TRP A 13 37.51 -15.26 13.96
N GLY A 14 36.47 -15.32 14.80
CA GLY A 14 35.71 -16.55 15.10
C GLY A 14 36.09 -17.33 16.36
N ALA A 15 35.21 -17.32 17.36
CA ALA A 15 35.01 -18.40 18.34
C ALA A 15 33.51 -18.32 18.70
N PHE A 16 32.60 -19.25 18.38
CA PHE A 16 32.62 -20.71 18.52
C PHE A 16 33.17 -21.18 19.86
N PHE A 17 32.29 -21.33 20.83
CA PHE A 17 32.43 -22.34 21.89
C PHE A 17 31.24 -23.30 21.79
N TYR A 18 31.51 -24.45 21.17
CA TYR A 18 30.74 -25.66 21.39
C TYR A 18 31.04 -26.17 22.80
N GLY A 19 29.99 -26.61 23.49
CA GLY A 19 30.12 -27.22 24.80
C GLY A 19 30.94 -28.50 24.77
N HIS A 20 31.72 -28.73 25.82
CA HIS A 20 32.06 -30.08 26.24
C HIS A 20 32.14 -30.17 27.76
N LYS A 21 31.36 -31.14 28.25
CA LYS A 21 31.42 -31.86 29.52
C LYS A 21 32.72 -31.67 30.30
N ASN A 22 32.60 -31.12 31.52
CA ASN A 22 33.67 -31.24 32.51
C ASN A 22 33.64 -32.65 33.10
N HIS A 23 34.74 -33.35 32.88
CA HIS A 23 35.06 -34.65 33.45
C HIS A 23 35.35 -34.56 34.94
N ALA A 24 35.04 -35.68 35.58
CA ALA A 24 35.27 -36.04 36.97
C ALA A 24 36.72 -35.81 37.43
N ILE A 25 36.85 -35.35 38.68
CA ILE A 25 38.06 -35.55 39.48
C ILE A 25 38.09 -37.01 39.91
N VAL A 26 39.12 -37.72 39.46
CA VAL A 26 39.40 -39.11 39.79
C VAL A 26 40.57 -39.16 40.78
N GLY A 27 40.34 -39.72 41.98
CA GLY A 27 41.39 -40.26 42.84
C GLY A 27 41.54 -41.77 42.63
N HIS A 28 42.76 -42.27 42.45
CA HIS A 28 43.07 -43.69 42.25
C HIS A 28 43.69 -44.32 43.51
N LYS A 29 43.17 -45.47 43.96
CA LYS A 29 43.85 -46.79 44.13
C LYS A 29 43.29 -47.63 45.29
N GLY A 30 43.15 -48.94 45.04
CA GLY A 30 43.29 -50.00 46.04
C GLY A 30 42.06 -50.92 46.16
N GLY A 31 42.08 -52.07 45.51
CA GLY A 31 40.94 -52.98 45.42
C GLY A 31 40.66 -53.84 46.66
N LYS A 32 39.38 -54.16 46.88
CA LYS A 32 38.81 -55.51 47.08
C LYS A 32 37.30 -55.34 47.29
N GLY A 33 36.50 -56.20 46.66
CA GLY A 33 35.04 -56.07 46.53
C GLY A 33 34.25 -56.05 47.84
N GLY A 34 33.21 -55.23 47.86
CA GLY A 34 32.10 -55.19 48.80
C GLY A 34 31.10 -54.12 48.32
N GLY A 35 29.84 -54.50 48.09
CA GLY A 35 28.82 -53.69 47.38
C GLY A 35 28.59 -52.29 47.94
N GLY A 36 28.66 -51.28 47.07
CA GLY A 36 28.39 -49.88 47.40
C GLY A 36 26.91 -49.55 47.33
N GLY A 37 26.33 -49.15 48.47
CA GLY A 37 24.98 -48.57 48.53
C GLY A 37 24.93 -47.17 47.92
N ARG A 38 23.81 -46.83 47.27
CA ARG A 38 23.50 -45.49 46.76
C ARG A 38 23.48 -44.48 47.92
N GLY A 39 24.17 -43.35 47.77
CA GLY A 39 24.03 -42.20 48.67
C GLY A 39 22.72 -41.45 48.40
N PRO A 40 22.00 -40.97 49.42
CA PRO A 40 20.76 -40.22 49.26
C PRO A 40 20.99 -38.90 48.51
N THR A 41 20.02 -38.52 47.67
CA THR A 41 20.05 -37.31 46.83
C THR A 41 18.96 -36.31 47.24
N GLU A 42 19.31 -35.03 47.35
CA GLU A 42 18.39 -33.95 47.73
C GLU A 42 17.97 -33.14 46.50
N ALA A 43 16.66 -32.96 46.30
CA ALA A 43 16.12 -32.12 45.24
C ALA A 43 16.48 -30.63 45.46
N PRO A 44 16.64 -29.81 44.41
CA PRO A 44 16.84 -28.38 44.56
C PRO A 44 15.57 -27.68 45.09
N ASP A 45 15.73 -26.54 45.75
CA ASP A 45 14.61 -25.72 46.22
C ASP A 45 13.86 -25.13 45.01
N SER A 46 12.54 -25.28 44.97
CA SER A 46 11.69 -24.93 43.83
C SER A 46 10.63 -23.85 44.14
N LEU A 47 10.53 -23.40 45.39
CA LEU A 47 9.64 -22.32 45.82
C LEU A 47 10.42 -21.01 46.01
N HIS A 48 10.24 -20.06 45.09
CA HIS A 48 10.85 -18.72 45.14
C HIS A 48 9.80 -17.61 45.30
N SER A 49 10.14 -16.56 46.05
CA SER A 49 9.27 -15.40 46.27
C SER A 49 9.09 -14.62 44.98
N ILE A 50 7.85 -14.32 44.61
CA ILE A 50 7.49 -13.52 43.44
C ILE A 50 7.13 -12.09 43.88
N ALA A 51 7.87 -11.11 43.35
CA ALA A 51 7.56 -9.69 43.51
C ALA A 51 6.88 -9.18 42.23
N TYR A 52 5.96 -8.21 42.36
CA TYR A 52 5.29 -7.62 41.20
C TYR A 52 5.61 -6.13 41.08
N ALA A 53 5.91 -5.66 39.88
CA ALA A 53 5.95 -4.24 39.56
C ALA A 53 4.57 -3.78 39.08
N ARG A 54 4.15 -2.57 39.48
CA ARG A 54 2.88 -1.95 39.08
C ARG A 54 3.16 -0.57 38.49
N VAL A 55 2.66 -0.31 37.28
CA VAL A 55 2.86 0.93 36.54
C VAL A 55 1.52 1.47 36.05
N ILE A 56 1.32 2.79 36.13
CA ILE A 56 0.21 3.47 35.46
C ILE A 56 0.83 4.38 34.40
N ASP A 57 0.45 4.18 33.14
CA ASP A 57 0.81 5.08 32.06
C ASP A 57 -0.42 5.88 31.63
N LEU A 58 -0.23 7.19 31.38
CA LEU A 58 -1.23 8.07 30.79
C LEU A 58 -1.08 8.04 29.26
N LEU A 59 -2.14 7.65 28.55
CA LEU A 59 -2.12 7.55 27.08
C LEU A 59 -2.62 8.83 26.40
N SER A 60 -3.68 9.44 26.92
CA SER A 60 -4.36 10.57 26.27
C SER A 60 -5.17 11.38 27.26
N GLU A 61 -5.25 12.68 27.01
CA GLU A 61 -6.06 13.61 27.80
C GLU A 61 -7.48 13.73 27.23
N GLY A 62 -8.32 12.74 27.50
CA GLY A 62 -9.73 12.64 27.11
C GLY A 62 -10.06 11.26 26.54
N GLU A 63 -11.32 11.06 26.16
CA GLU A 63 -11.80 9.76 25.72
C GLU A 63 -11.14 9.29 24.41
N ILE A 64 -10.61 8.07 24.44
CA ILE A 64 -10.07 7.34 23.30
C ILE A 64 -10.97 6.16 22.97
N TYR A 65 -10.90 5.67 21.74
CA TYR A 65 -11.61 4.47 21.33
C TYR A 65 -11.10 3.24 22.11
N GLY A 66 -9.78 3.16 22.34
CA GLY A 66 -9.14 2.15 23.18
C GLY A 66 -8.15 1.26 22.41
N PRO A 67 -7.86 0.05 22.93
CA PRO A 67 -6.96 -0.90 22.27
C PRO A 67 -7.42 -1.22 20.84
N ALA A 68 -6.47 -1.37 19.91
CA ALA A 68 -6.75 -1.60 18.50
C ALA A 68 -7.65 -2.82 18.24
N HIS A 69 -7.46 -3.90 19.03
CA HIS A 69 -8.26 -5.13 18.97
C HIS A 69 -9.41 -5.16 19.98
N GLY A 70 -9.76 -4.00 20.56
CA GLY A 70 -10.82 -3.85 21.54
C GLY A 70 -10.44 -4.37 22.94
N GLN A 71 -11.33 -4.15 23.92
CA GLN A 71 -11.04 -4.47 25.33
C GLN A 71 -10.73 -5.96 25.58
N GLY A 72 -11.39 -6.87 24.84
CA GLY A 72 -11.12 -8.31 24.94
C GLY A 72 -9.78 -8.73 24.33
N GLY A 73 -9.22 -7.92 23.43
CA GLY A 73 -7.93 -8.14 22.76
C GLY A 73 -6.77 -7.34 23.36
N ALA A 74 -6.99 -6.58 24.43
CA ALA A 74 -6.03 -5.58 24.94
C ALA A 74 -4.63 -6.13 25.25
N LEU A 75 -4.49 -7.41 25.60
CA LEU A 75 -3.18 -8.03 25.83
C LEU A 75 -2.35 -8.19 24.55
N ARG A 76 -2.98 -8.20 23.38
CA ARG A 76 -2.29 -8.20 22.07
C ARG A 76 -1.72 -6.82 21.75
N ASP A 77 -2.36 -5.79 22.28
CA ASP A 77 -2.07 -4.38 22.02
C ASP A 77 -1.05 -3.77 23.01
N VAL A 78 -0.57 -4.54 23.98
CA VAL A 78 0.46 -4.11 24.92
C VAL A 78 1.76 -4.86 24.65
N TYR A 79 2.83 -4.10 24.47
CA TYR A 79 4.17 -4.63 24.20
C TYR A 79 5.10 -4.33 25.37
N LEU A 80 5.79 -5.36 25.85
CA LEU A 80 6.83 -5.26 26.89
C LEU A 80 8.18 -5.55 26.25
N ASN A 81 9.11 -4.59 26.30
CA ASN A 81 10.41 -4.67 25.60
C ASN A 81 10.28 -4.97 24.09
N GLY A 82 9.18 -4.55 23.46
CA GLY A 82 8.89 -4.78 22.04
C GLY A 82 8.25 -6.14 21.72
N THR A 83 7.92 -6.96 22.72
CA THR A 83 7.21 -8.24 22.53
C THR A 83 5.75 -8.09 23.01
N PRO A 84 4.74 -8.49 22.21
CA PRO A 84 3.34 -8.40 22.63
C PRO A 84 3.09 -9.32 23.83
N VAL A 85 2.20 -8.94 24.74
CA VAL A 85 1.87 -9.77 25.91
C VAL A 85 1.15 -11.05 25.49
N ALA A 86 0.24 -10.95 24.52
CA ALA A 86 -0.44 -12.08 23.89
C ALA A 86 -0.18 -12.12 22.38
N ASN A 87 0.06 -13.32 21.85
CA ASN A 87 0.17 -13.57 20.42
C ASN A 87 -1.21 -13.63 19.74
N GLU A 88 -1.21 -13.70 18.40
CA GLU A 88 -2.43 -13.77 17.60
C GLU A 88 -3.27 -15.04 17.86
N ASP A 89 -2.62 -16.14 18.25
CA ASP A 89 -3.27 -17.39 18.66
C ASP A 89 -3.81 -17.35 20.11
N GLY A 90 -3.56 -16.26 20.85
CA GLY A 90 -3.95 -16.09 22.24
C GLY A 90 -2.96 -16.66 23.27
N SER A 91 -1.85 -17.26 22.83
CA SER A 91 -0.78 -17.68 23.73
C SER A 91 -0.11 -16.46 24.37
N LEU A 92 0.27 -16.59 25.65
CA LEU A 92 0.90 -15.51 26.41
C LEU A 92 2.42 -15.65 26.36
N ASN A 93 3.12 -14.58 25.97
CA ASN A 93 4.59 -14.53 25.99
C ASN A 93 5.13 -14.31 27.41
N PHE A 94 4.31 -13.74 28.30
CA PHE A 94 4.65 -13.46 29.69
C PHE A 94 3.57 -13.99 30.61
N SER A 95 3.95 -14.69 31.68
CA SER A 95 3.00 -15.18 32.68
C SER A 95 2.89 -14.21 33.86
N GLY A 96 1.72 -14.14 34.50
CA GLY A 96 1.52 -13.24 35.65
C GLY A 96 1.43 -11.75 35.30
N VAL A 97 1.21 -11.42 34.02
CA VAL A 97 0.91 -10.06 33.56
C VAL A 97 -0.59 -9.81 33.63
N SER A 98 -0.98 -8.67 34.20
CA SER A 98 -2.37 -8.17 34.12
C SER A 98 -2.37 -6.72 33.66
N VAL A 99 -3.32 -6.40 32.78
CA VAL A 99 -3.47 -5.08 32.17
C VAL A 99 -4.91 -4.60 32.36
N ASP A 100 -5.06 -3.37 32.84
CA ASP A 100 -6.33 -2.69 33.03
C ASP A 100 -6.35 -1.41 32.21
N PHE A 101 -7.18 -1.37 31.15
CA PHE A 101 -7.40 -0.17 30.34
C PHE A 101 -8.54 0.69 30.87
N ARG A 102 -8.37 2.00 30.77
CA ARG A 102 -9.35 3.02 31.07
C ARG A 102 -9.38 3.99 29.89
N THR A 103 -10.50 4.06 29.20
CA THR A 103 -10.60 4.75 27.89
C THR A 103 -10.74 6.27 28.01
N GLY A 104 -10.83 6.84 29.21
CA GLY A 104 -10.90 8.29 29.36
C GLY A 104 -12.31 8.88 29.41
N THR A 105 -13.36 8.10 29.68
CA THR A 105 -14.73 8.64 29.84
C THR A 105 -14.84 9.55 31.08
N GLN A 106 -15.94 10.31 31.19
CA GLN A 106 -16.25 11.07 32.41
C GLN A 106 -16.43 10.16 33.63
N TRP A 107 -17.10 9.02 33.41
CA TRP A 107 -17.46 8.06 34.45
C TRP A 107 -16.61 6.80 34.30
N GLN A 108 -15.49 6.77 35.03
CA GLN A 108 -14.55 5.64 34.99
C GLN A 108 -14.39 5.00 36.35
N ASP A 109 -14.32 3.67 36.34
CA ASP A 109 -14.01 2.90 37.52
C ASP A 109 -12.53 3.07 37.92
N PRO A 110 -12.22 3.10 39.23
CA PRO A 110 -10.83 3.11 39.69
C PRO A 110 -10.00 1.95 39.13
N LEU A 111 -8.69 2.14 39.00
CA LEU A 111 -7.76 1.06 38.66
C LEU A 111 -7.58 0.15 39.88
N PRO A 112 -7.89 -1.17 39.78
CA PRO A 112 -7.74 -2.08 40.90
C PRO A 112 -6.27 -2.25 41.29
N GLY A 113 -5.95 -2.17 42.59
CA GLY A 113 -4.63 -2.49 43.11
C GLY A 113 -3.55 -1.40 42.97
N PHE A 114 -3.95 -0.15 42.67
CA PHE A 114 -3.09 1.03 42.65
C PHE A 114 -3.49 2.01 43.78
N PRO A 115 -2.53 2.81 44.29
CA PRO A 115 -2.06 2.81 45.69
C PRO A 115 -3.13 2.59 46.77
N ALA A 116 -2.79 1.81 47.79
CA ALA A 116 -3.67 1.53 48.93
C ALA A 116 -3.02 1.99 50.24
N SER A 117 -3.86 2.42 51.19
CA SER A 117 -3.46 2.49 52.60
C SER A 117 -3.49 1.05 53.14
N GLU A 118 -2.32 0.51 53.47
CA GLU A 118 -2.14 -0.86 53.94
C GLU A 118 -1.83 -0.85 55.45
N ASN A 119 -2.56 -1.65 56.22
CA ASN A 119 -2.27 -1.89 57.63
C ASN A 119 -2.02 -3.39 57.85
N THR A 120 -0.76 -3.77 58.08
CA THR A 120 -0.35 -5.17 58.23
C THR A 120 -0.35 -5.58 59.70
N ILE A 121 -1.03 -6.68 60.01
CA ILE A 121 -1.09 -7.27 61.33
C ILE A 121 -0.40 -8.63 61.28
N GLY A 122 0.70 -8.77 62.04
CA GLY A 122 1.36 -10.06 62.24
C GLY A 122 0.48 -11.02 63.05
N ILE A 123 0.39 -12.28 62.61
CA ILE A 123 -0.47 -13.32 63.20
C ILE A 123 0.36 -14.49 63.70
N GLY A 124 1.27 -15.01 62.86
CA GLY A 124 2.18 -16.11 63.22
C GLY A 124 1.51 -17.38 63.75
N THR A 125 0.26 -17.65 63.37
CA THR A 125 -0.51 -18.79 63.89
C THR A 125 -0.39 -19.99 62.96
N GLU A 126 -0.05 -21.16 63.50
CA GLU A 126 0.03 -22.40 62.73
C GLU A 126 -1.34 -22.84 62.20
N LEU A 127 -1.40 -23.18 60.91
CA LEU A 127 -2.61 -23.63 60.24
C LEU A 127 -2.68 -25.17 60.27
N LYS A 128 -3.64 -25.70 61.04
CA LYS A 128 -3.85 -27.15 61.19
C LYS A 128 -5.09 -27.61 60.42
N ALA A 129 -5.07 -28.83 59.91
CA ALA A 129 -6.19 -29.41 59.17
C ALA A 129 -7.45 -29.56 60.06
N ALA A 130 -7.26 -29.89 61.34
CA ALA A 130 -8.37 -30.08 62.29
C ALA A 130 -9.02 -28.77 62.76
N GLN A 131 -8.32 -27.63 62.66
CA GLN A 131 -8.82 -26.34 63.13
C GLN A 131 -8.57 -25.24 62.11
N PRO A 132 -9.64 -24.69 61.49
CA PRO A 132 -9.51 -23.59 60.56
C PRO A 132 -9.16 -22.30 61.31
N TRP A 133 -8.38 -21.43 60.67
CA TRP A 133 -8.12 -20.10 61.19
C TRP A 133 -9.23 -19.15 60.74
N VAL A 134 -9.85 -18.41 61.65
CA VAL A 134 -10.94 -17.47 61.34
C VAL A 134 -10.64 -16.11 61.96
N ARG A 135 -10.89 -15.03 61.20
CA ARG A 135 -10.79 -13.66 61.71
C ARG A 135 -11.88 -12.77 61.15
N SER A 136 -12.40 -11.90 62.02
CA SER A 136 -13.38 -10.88 61.67
C SER A 136 -12.72 -9.53 61.35
N PHE A 137 -13.26 -8.84 60.36
CA PHE A 137 -12.87 -7.52 59.90
C PHE A 137 -14.09 -6.60 59.93
N THR A 138 -14.09 -5.64 60.86
CA THR A 138 -15.23 -4.73 61.11
C THR A 138 -15.07 -3.37 60.44
N ASN A 139 -13.88 -3.04 59.94
CA ASN A 139 -13.65 -1.79 59.21
C ASN A 139 -14.33 -1.86 57.83
N ARG A 140 -15.49 -1.20 57.70
CA ARG A 140 -16.31 -1.21 56.47
C ARG A 140 -15.68 -0.47 55.29
N GLN A 141 -14.57 0.23 55.49
CA GLN A 141 -13.85 0.91 54.41
C GLN A 141 -12.88 0.00 53.66
N LEU A 142 -12.66 -1.23 54.14
CA LEU A 142 -11.77 -2.19 53.50
C LEU A 142 -12.29 -2.54 52.10
N SER A 143 -11.37 -2.48 51.14
CA SER A 143 -11.61 -2.92 49.76
C SER A 143 -11.21 -4.39 49.59
N ALA A 144 -10.11 -4.79 50.25
CA ALA A 144 -9.61 -6.15 50.22
C ALA A 144 -8.91 -6.52 51.53
N VAL A 145 -8.67 -7.81 51.72
CA VAL A 145 -7.80 -8.35 52.77
C VAL A 145 -6.71 -9.18 52.12
N ARG A 146 -5.44 -8.88 52.39
CA ARG A 146 -4.31 -9.68 51.91
C ARG A 146 -3.88 -10.66 52.99
N VAL A 147 -4.13 -11.95 52.76
CA VAL A 147 -3.74 -13.05 53.65
C VAL A 147 -2.38 -13.57 53.23
N THR A 148 -1.39 -13.47 54.12
CA THR A 148 -0.05 -14.01 53.91
C THR A 148 0.06 -15.35 54.61
N LEU A 149 0.29 -16.41 53.83
CA LEU A 149 0.56 -17.75 54.32
C LEU A 149 2.05 -18.03 54.14
N ALA A 150 2.67 -18.71 55.09
CA ALA A 150 4.06 -19.13 54.96
C ALA A 150 4.24 -20.59 55.32
N VAL A 151 5.26 -21.21 54.74
CA VAL A 151 5.80 -22.50 55.14
C VAL A 151 7.20 -22.26 55.68
N GLU A 152 7.52 -22.84 56.85
CA GLU A 152 8.86 -22.67 57.46
C GLU A 152 9.91 -23.61 56.83
N GLY A 153 9.44 -24.57 56.05
CA GLY A 153 10.18 -25.52 55.24
C GLY A 153 9.19 -26.48 54.60
N LEU A 154 9.46 -26.95 53.40
CA LEU A 154 8.60 -27.89 52.67
C LEU A 154 9.47 -28.97 52.04
N SER A 155 9.44 -30.18 52.58
CA SER A 155 10.23 -31.30 52.07
C SER A 155 9.74 -32.63 52.62
N GLN A 156 9.95 -33.71 51.87
CA GLN A 156 9.69 -35.07 52.30
C GLN A 156 10.92 -35.95 52.07
N ALA A 157 11.43 -36.55 53.15
CA ALA A 157 12.46 -37.57 53.10
C ALA A 157 11.83 -38.95 52.83
N ASN A 158 12.28 -39.62 51.78
CA ASN A 158 11.89 -40.98 51.44
C ASN A 158 12.59 -41.97 52.37
N THR A 159 11.82 -42.69 53.17
CA THR A 159 12.32 -43.64 54.18
C THR A 159 12.94 -44.91 53.61
N SER A 160 12.78 -45.18 52.31
CA SER A 160 13.32 -46.38 51.65
C SER A 160 14.70 -46.17 51.02
N ASN A 161 15.02 -44.95 50.58
CA ASN A 161 16.27 -44.64 49.87
C ASN A 161 17.00 -43.36 50.36
N GLY A 162 16.43 -42.65 51.33
CA GLY A 162 16.97 -41.45 51.95
C GLY A 162 16.89 -40.17 51.11
N ASP A 163 16.29 -40.20 49.91
CA ASP A 163 16.16 -39.02 49.04
C ASP A 163 15.23 -37.97 49.66
N ILE A 164 15.53 -36.69 49.50
CA ILE A 164 14.68 -35.58 49.97
C ILE A 164 14.03 -34.90 48.75
N ASN A 165 12.70 -35.01 48.66
CA ASN A 165 11.89 -34.44 47.59
C ASN A 165 10.99 -33.30 48.10
N GLY A 166 10.31 -32.60 47.19
CA GLY A 166 9.28 -31.63 47.53
C GLY A 166 8.05 -32.27 48.19
N TYR A 167 7.28 -31.47 48.91
CA TYR A 167 6.02 -31.88 49.52
C TYR A 167 4.88 -30.94 49.09
N ARG A 168 3.62 -31.36 49.26
CA ARG A 168 2.45 -30.59 48.84
C ARG A 168 1.49 -30.39 50.01
N VAL A 169 1.16 -29.14 50.31
CA VAL A 169 0.16 -28.74 51.31
C VAL A 169 -0.91 -27.88 50.66
N GLU A 170 -2.14 -28.38 50.63
CA GLU A 170 -3.31 -27.72 50.07
C GLU A 170 -4.05 -26.91 51.12
N TYR A 171 -4.56 -25.74 50.72
CA TYR A 171 -5.33 -24.83 51.56
C TYR A 171 -6.42 -24.11 50.77
N ALA A 172 -7.44 -23.63 51.48
CA ALA A 172 -8.53 -22.83 50.93
C ALA A 172 -8.78 -21.58 51.78
N ILE A 173 -9.22 -20.50 51.13
CA ILE A 173 -9.65 -19.27 51.79
C ILE A 173 -11.12 -19.04 51.44
N ASP A 174 -11.92 -18.82 52.47
CA ASP A 174 -13.35 -18.54 52.37
C ASP A 174 -13.68 -17.16 52.96
N VAL A 175 -14.70 -16.51 52.41
CA VAL A 175 -15.23 -15.22 52.86
C VAL A 175 -16.68 -15.38 53.28
N SER A 176 -17.06 -14.77 54.40
CA SER A 176 -18.44 -14.59 54.83
C SER A 176 -18.71 -13.09 55.01
N ARG A 177 -19.86 -12.62 54.55
CA ARG A 177 -20.35 -11.24 54.71
C ARG A 177 -21.48 -11.22 55.71
N ASP A 178 -21.43 -10.33 56.70
CA ASP A 178 -22.53 -10.09 57.66
C ASP A 178 -23.08 -11.38 58.33
N GLY A 179 -22.21 -12.36 58.58
CA GLY A 179 -22.60 -13.64 59.18
C GLY A 179 -23.28 -14.64 58.23
N ALA A 180 -23.32 -14.37 56.93
CA ALA A 180 -23.79 -15.31 55.90
C ALA A 180 -22.90 -16.57 55.81
N ALA A 181 -23.34 -17.57 55.06
CA ALA A 181 -22.55 -18.77 54.79
C ALA A 181 -21.17 -18.41 54.17
N TYR A 182 -20.13 -19.14 54.55
CA TYR A 182 -18.80 -18.99 53.97
C TYR A 182 -18.79 -19.44 52.52
N GLN A 183 -18.34 -18.56 51.64
CA GLN A 183 -18.09 -18.84 50.23
C GLN A 183 -16.58 -19.03 50.02
N GLN A 184 -16.18 -20.17 49.45
CA GLN A 184 -14.78 -20.38 49.07
C GLN A 184 -14.40 -19.46 47.91
N VAL A 185 -13.42 -18.59 48.13
CA VAL A 185 -12.94 -17.61 47.13
C VAL A 185 -11.58 -17.99 46.54
N LEU A 186 -10.82 -18.86 47.24
CA LEU A 186 -9.54 -19.35 46.78
C LEU A 186 -9.33 -20.81 47.23
N ALA A 187 -8.81 -21.64 46.33
CA ALA A 187 -8.18 -22.91 46.65
C ALA A 187 -6.79 -22.94 46.01
N SER A 188 -5.75 -23.27 46.78
CA SER A 188 -4.37 -23.28 46.31
C SER A 188 -3.51 -24.24 47.12
N ALA A 189 -2.24 -24.37 46.76
CA ALA A 189 -1.28 -25.23 47.44
C ALA A 189 0.12 -24.62 47.49
N PHE A 190 0.87 -24.99 48.52
CA PHE A 190 2.33 -24.99 48.47
C PHE A 190 2.75 -26.33 47.89
N ASP A 191 3.47 -26.33 46.77
CA ASP A 191 3.85 -27.53 46.03
C ASP A 191 5.30 -27.37 45.57
N GLY A 192 6.20 -28.15 46.17
CA GLY A 192 7.63 -28.06 45.86
C GLY A 192 8.53 -28.30 47.07
N LYS A 193 9.82 -27.98 46.91
CA LYS A 193 10.80 -28.06 48.00
C LYS A 193 11.28 -26.67 48.42
N THR A 194 11.39 -26.44 49.71
CA THR A 194 12.16 -25.30 50.24
C THR A 194 12.74 -25.62 51.60
N THR A 195 14.00 -25.27 51.80
CA THR A 195 14.69 -25.38 53.09
C THR A 195 14.60 -24.11 53.93
N GLN A 196 14.15 -23.01 53.32
CA GLN A 196 13.99 -21.71 53.95
C GLN A 196 12.50 -21.35 54.07
N ARG A 197 12.20 -20.40 54.96
CA ARG A 197 10.84 -19.89 55.10
C ARG A 197 10.37 -19.26 53.79
N TYR A 198 9.29 -19.79 53.23
CA TYR A 198 8.66 -19.28 52.01
C TYR A 198 7.27 -18.73 52.33
N ALA A 199 7.04 -17.45 52.02
CA ALA A 199 5.75 -16.79 52.21
C ALA A 199 5.09 -16.49 50.86
N ARG A 200 3.76 -16.65 50.81
CA ARG A 200 2.91 -16.29 49.68
C ARG A 200 1.72 -15.47 50.18
N SER A 201 1.50 -14.32 49.55
CA SER A 201 0.39 -13.42 49.87
C SER A 201 -0.75 -13.57 48.87
N HIS A 202 -1.98 -13.68 49.35
CA HIS A 202 -3.21 -13.73 48.56
C HIS A 202 -4.08 -12.52 48.88
N ARG A 203 -4.34 -11.67 47.89
CA ARG A 203 -5.28 -10.56 48.03
C ARG A 203 -6.69 -11.07 47.75
N ILE A 204 -7.57 -10.92 48.74
CA ILE A 204 -8.96 -11.35 48.70
C ILE A 204 -9.84 -10.11 48.63
N GLU A 205 -10.53 -9.91 47.50
CA GLU A 205 -11.48 -8.82 47.32
C GLU A 205 -12.70 -9.04 48.22
N LEU A 206 -13.11 -8.00 48.94
CA LEU A 206 -14.23 -8.07 49.86
C LEU A 206 -15.54 -7.66 49.16
N PRO A 207 -16.63 -8.44 49.31
CA PRO A 207 -17.93 -8.07 48.75
C PRO A 207 -18.42 -6.72 49.30
N ALA A 208 -18.78 -5.78 48.43
CA ALA A 208 -19.23 -4.45 48.83
C ALA A 208 -20.55 -4.46 49.64
N GLY A 209 -20.73 -3.45 50.50
CA GLY A 209 -21.99 -3.19 51.21
C GLY A 209 -22.20 -3.97 52.50
N ALA A 210 -21.15 -4.49 53.14
CA ALA A 210 -21.27 -5.16 54.43
C ALA A 210 -21.76 -4.18 55.53
N LEU A 211 -22.74 -4.61 56.33
CA LEU A 211 -23.29 -3.85 57.45
C LEU A 211 -22.51 -4.06 58.75
N GLN A 212 -22.10 -5.30 59.02
CA GLN A 212 -21.36 -5.74 60.19
C GLN A 212 -19.88 -6.05 59.89
N GLY A 213 -19.55 -6.32 58.62
CA GLY A 213 -18.19 -6.57 58.15
C GLY A 213 -18.02 -7.95 57.52
N TRP A 214 -16.79 -8.44 57.50
CA TRP A 214 -16.44 -9.70 56.83
C TRP A 214 -15.70 -10.65 57.76
N ASN A 215 -15.93 -11.95 57.60
CA ASN A 215 -15.14 -13.00 58.23
C ASN A 215 -14.32 -13.74 57.17
N ILE A 216 -13.01 -13.80 57.37
CA ILE A 216 -12.10 -14.59 56.54
C ILE A 216 -11.79 -15.89 57.28
N ARG A 217 -11.95 -17.02 56.58
CA ARG A 217 -11.56 -18.34 57.08
C ARG A 217 -10.50 -18.96 56.19
N VAL A 218 -9.38 -19.39 56.77
CA VAL A 218 -8.34 -20.16 56.09
C VAL A 218 -8.41 -21.59 56.59
N ARG A 219 -8.45 -22.55 55.67
CA ARG A 219 -8.51 -23.98 55.96
C ARG A 219 -7.32 -24.68 55.33
N ARG A 220 -6.66 -25.55 56.07
CA ARG A 220 -5.72 -26.51 55.51
C ARG A 220 -6.49 -27.78 55.13
N MET A 221 -6.32 -28.25 53.91
CA MET A 221 -7.04 -29.41 53.35
C MET A 221 -6.22 -30.70 53.49
N THR A 222 -4.90 -30.61 53.37
CA THR A 222 -3.99 -31.74 53.60
C THR A 222 -3.83 -31.99 55.09
N ALA A 223 -3.92 -33.22 55.57
CA ALA A 223 -3.64 -33.56 56.97
C ALA A 223 -2.24 -33.09 57.39
N ASN A 224 -2.07 -32.65 58.64
CA ASN A 224 -0.75 -32.35 59.21
C ASN A 224 0.09 -33.63 59.23
N ALA A 225 1.34 -33.55 58.77
CA ALA A 225 2.28 -34.65 58.93
C ALA A 225 2.68 -34.77 60.41
N SER A 226 2.72 -36.00 60.92
CA SER A 226 3.17 -36.32 62.28
C SER A 226 4.53 -37.03 62.29
N SER A 227 5.32 -36.85 61.24
CA SER A 227 6.61 -37.53 61.04
C SER A 227 7.76 -36.55 60.98
N ASN A 228 8.91 -36.92 61.56
CA ASN A 228 10.17 -36.18 61.40
C ASN A 228 10.73 -36.25 59.97
N THR A 229 10.13 -37.06 59.09
CA THR A 229 10.53 -37.19 57.69
C THR A 229 9.82 -36.22 56.75
N ILE A 230 8.83 -35.45 57.24
CA ILE A 230 8.08 -34.49 56.44
C ILE A 230 8.11 -33.14 57.14
N ALA A 231 8.61 -32.12 56.44
CA ALA A 231 8.48 -30.72 56.84
C ALA A 231 7.30 -30.12 56.07
N ASP A 232 6.25 -29.74 56.79
CA ASP A 232 5.00 -29.22 56.22
C ASP A 232 4.34 -28.14 57.09
N ARG A 233 5.12 -27.52 57.98
CA ARG A 233 4.60 -26.56 58.95
C ARG A 233 4.17 -25.29 58.21
N THR A 234 2.86 -25.11 58.11
CA THR A 234 2.23 -23.96 57.46
C THR A 234 1.64 -23.02 58.50
N VAL A 235 1.82 -21.72 58.29
CA VAL A 235 1.40 -20.66 59.20
C VAL A 235 0.60 -19.60 58.45
N VAL A 236 -0.44 -19.07 59.09
CA VAL A 236 -1.01 -17.78 58.72
C VAL A 236 -0.10 -16.72 59.32
N ASP A 237 0.74 -16.14 58.47
CA ASP A 237 1.83 -15.29 58.88
C ASP A 237 1.36 -13.88 59.24
N ALA A 238 0.65 -13.24 58.31
CA ALA A 238 0.16 -11.89 58.48
C ALA A 238 -1.14 -11.70 57.70
N VAL A 239 -1.96 -10.75 58.15
CA VAL A 239 -3.06 -10.25 57.35
C VAL A 239 -2.93 -8.74 57.22
N THR A 240 -3.01 -8.26 55.99
CA THR A 240 -2.98 -6.83 55.68
C THR A 240 -4.37 -6.37 55.30
N GLU A 241 -4.90 -5.44 56.07
CA GLU A 241 -6.10 -4.68 55.74
C GLU A 241 -5.76 -3.68 54.63
N VAL A 242 -6.52 -3.74 53.52
CA VAL A 242 -6.24 -2.95 52.33
C VAL A 242 -7.42 -2.02 52.04
N ILE A 243 -7.17 -0.72 52.13
CA ILE A 243 -8.09 0.33 51.65
C ILE A 243 -7.47 0.90 50.38
N ASP A 244 -8.01 0.56 49.21
CA ASP A 244 -7.52 1.15 47.96
C ASP A 244 -7.84 2.65 47.96
N ALA A 245 -6.87 3.48 47.60
CA ALA A 245 -7.19 4.83 47.17
C ALA A 245 -7.93 4.69 45.84
N LYS A 246 -9.24 4.96 45.85
CA LYS A 246 -10.09 4.90 44.65
C LYS A 246 -9.80 6.10 43.75
N LEU A 247 -8.57 6.21 43.26
CA LEU A 247 -8.15 7.23 42.31
C LEU A 247 -8.86 6.96 40.99
N ARG A 248 -9.82 7.82 40.69
CA ARG A 248 -10.44 7.91 39.37
C ARG A 248 -9.67 8.97 38.60
N TYR A 249 -9.50 8.73 37.31
CA TYR A 249 -8.91 9.69 36.37
C TYR A 249 -9.95 10.07 35.31
N PRO A 250 -11.01 10.83 35.68
CA PRO A 250 -12.02 11.27 34.71
C PRO A 250 -11.37 12.01 33.55
N MET A 251 -11.82 11.73 32.33
CA MET A 251 -11.31 12.41 31.13
C MET A 251 -9.80 12.24 30.89
N SER A 252 -9.20 11.18 31.41
CA SER A 252 -7.83 10.78 31.11
C SER A 252 -7.80 9.28 30.83
N ALA A 253 -7.29 8.91 29.66
CA ALA A 253 -7.15 7.51 29.27
C ALA A 253 -5.85 6.95 29.86
N VAL A 254 -5.94 5.91 30.67
CA VAL A 254 -4.81 5.34 31.42
C VAL A 254 -4.75 3.83 31.27
N VAL A 255 -3.54 3.27 31.39
CA VAL A 255 -3.31 1.83 31.44
C VAL A 255 -2.59 1.47 32.73
N GLY A 256 -3.21 0.62 33.54
CA GLY A 256 -2.59 0.00 34.69
C GLY A 256 -1.97 -1.34 34.29
N ILE A 257 -0.67 -1.50 34.48
CA ILE A 257 0.05 -2.75 34.21
C ILE A 257 0.61 -3.31 35.50
N LYS A 258 0.42 -4.62 35.72
CA LYS A 258 1.12 -5.41 36.74
C LYS A 258 1.93 -6.50 36.05
N VAL A 259 3.22 -6.57 36.34
CA VAL A 259 4.16 -7.58 35.78
C VAL A 259 4.91 -8.29 36.89
N ASP A 260 5.21 -9.58 36.68
CA ASP A 260 6.07 -10.36 37.57
C ASP A 260 7.52 -9.90 37.42
N ALA A 261 8.10 -9.38 38.51
CA ALA A 261 9.46 -8.84 38.52
C ALA A 261 10.52 -9.94 38.32
N SER A 262 10.19 -11.22 38.51
CA SER A 262 11.13 -12.31 38.22
C SER A 262 11.42 -12.48 36.72
N GLN A 263 10.50 -12.02 35.85
CA GLN A 263 10.63 -12.12 34.39
C GLN A 263 11.45 -10.98 33.79
N PHE A 264 11.74 -9.92 34.55
CA PHE A 264 12.39 -8.71 34.05
C PHE A 264 13.48 -8.23 35.01
N GLN A 265 14.69 -7.97 34.49
CA GLN A 265 15.80 -7.42 35.29
C GLN A 265 15.56 -5.97 35.76
N SER A 266 14.72 -5.24 35.03
CA SER A 266 14.27 -3.88 35.33
C SER A 266 12.83 -3.70 34.87
N VAL A 267 12.18 -2.58 35.23
CA VAL A 267 10.84 -2.28 34.69
C VAL A 267 10.92 -2.25 33.14
N PRO A 268 10.15 -3.08 32.42
CA PRO A 268 10.25 -3.20 30.97
C PRO A 268 9.79 -1.92 30.27
N THR A 269 10.31 -1.62 29.09
CA THR A 269 9.74 -0.58 28.21
C THR A 269 8.35 -1.02 27.75
N ARG A 270 7.44 -0.07 27.58
CA ARG A 270 6.03 -0.32 27.28
C ARG A 270 5.64 0.44 26.03
N ALA A 271 4.93 -0.23 25.12
CA ALA A 271 4.31 0.39 23.96
C ALA A 271 2.87 -0.11 23.83
N TYR A 272 2.02 0.70 23.22
CA TYR A 272 0.58 0.51 23.18
C TYR A 272 0.08 0.72 21.75
N ASP A 273 -0.63 -0.26 21.20
CA ASP A 273 -1.39 -0.10 19.96
C ASP A 273 -2.83 0.30 20.28
N VAL A 274 -3.19 1.55 19.99
CA VAL A 274 -4.48 2.12 20.38
C VAL A 274 -5.09 2.93 19.25
N LYS A 275 -6.40 2.78 19.10
CA LYS A 275 -7.23 3.76 18.41
C LYS A 275 -7.38 4.96 19.33
N GLY A 276 -6.84 6.09 18.88
CA GLY A 276 -6.74 7.34 19.64
C GLY A 276 -8.08 8.02 19.97
N ARG A 277 -8.07 9.35 19.99
CA ARG A 277 -9.18 10.15 20.53
C ARG A 277 -10.48 10.00 19.75
N ILE A 278 -11.59 10.00 20.49
CA ILE A 278 -12.93 10.21 19.93
C ILE A 278 -13.13 11.72 19.79
N ILE A 279 -13.39 12.19 18.57
CA ILE A 279 -13.47 13.61 18.23
C ILE A 279 -14.79 13.95 17.55
N ARG A 280 -15.04 15.24 17.36
CA ARG A 280 -16.21 15.74 16.63
C ARG A 280 -16.02 15.53 15.13
N VAL A 281 -16.95 14.82 14.51
CA VAL A 281 -17.03 14.58 13.07
C VAL A 281 -18.43 14.96 12.55
N PRO A 282 -18.62 15.23 11.25
CA PRO A 282 -19.94 15.51 10.69
C PRO A 282 -20.96 14.44 11.03
N SER A 283 -22.19 14.85 11.33
CA SER A 283 -23.30 13.94 11.61
C SER A 283 -23.52 12.90 10.51
N ASN A 284 -23.27 13.28 9.26
CA ASN A 284 -23.46 12.47 8.06
C ASN A 284 -22.22 11.66 7.61
N TYR A 285 -21.12 11.71 8.38
CA TYR A 285 -19.89 10.98 8.11
C TYR A 285 -19.85 9.65 8.88
N ASP A 286 -19.59 8.55 8.20
CA ASP A 286 -19.26 7.26 8.81
C ASP A 286 -17.73 7.10 8.83
N ALA A 287 -17.16 7.03 10.04
CA ALA A 287 -15.72 6.99 10.22
C ALA A 287 -15.09 5.62 9.94
N ASP A 288 -15.85 4.53 10.07
CA ASP A 288 -15.34 3.19 9.79
C ASP A 288 -15.26 2.94 8.29
N THR A 289 -16.30 3.35 7.55
CA THR A 289 -16.35 3.23 6.08
C THR A 289 -15.76 4.43 5.34
N ARG A 290 -15.51 5.54 6.06
CA ARG A 290 -15.05 6.84 5.53
C ARG A 290 -16.00 7.45 4.50
N THR A 291 -17.30 7.21 4.63
CA THR A 291 -18.30 7.67 3.68
C THR A 291 -19.11 8.84 4.21
N TYR A 292 -19.55 9.72 3.32
CA TYR A 292 -20.41 10.86 3.62
C TYR A 292 -21.76 10.64 2.93
N THR A 293 -22.84 10.57 3.71
CA THR A 293 -24.17 10.20 3.19
C THR A 293 -25.15 11.36 3.26
N GLY A 294 -25.74 11.75 2.13
CA GLY A 294 -26.66 12.90 2.06
C GLY A 294 -25.97 14.26 2.27
N VAL A 295 -26.78 15.31 2.37
CA VAL A 295 -26.29 16.69 2.58
C VAL A 295 -26.05 16.92 4.07
N TRP A 296 -24.87 17.46 4.41
CA TRP A 296 -24.55 17.80 5.78
C TRP A 296 -25.25 19.08 6.23
N ASP A 297 -25.87 19.04 7.41
CA ASP A 297 -26.58 20.16 8.04
C ASP A 297 -25.68 21.05 8.91
N GLY A 298 -24.40 20.71 9.02
CA GLY A 298 -23.42 21.43 9.83
C GLY A 298 -23.38 20.98 11.30
N THR A 299 -24.10 19.93 11.70
CA THR A 299 -24.07 19.34 13.05
C THR A 299 -23.00 18.27 13.20
N PHE A 300 -22.57 18.00 14.43
CA PHE A 300 -21.47 17.05 14.70
C PHE A 300 -21.95 15.88 15.57
N LYS A 301 -21.29 14.73 15.42
CA LYS A 301 -21.35 13.57 16.32
C LYS A 301 -19.93 13.21 16.79
N LEU A 302 -19.83 12.38 17.82
CA LEU A 302 -18.55 11.89 18.33
C LEU A 302 -18.19 10.56 17.66
N ALA A 303 -16.99 10.47 17.09
CA ALA A 303 -16.44 9.22 16.53
C ALA A 303 -14.90 9.26 16.53
N TRP A 304 -14.27 8.09 16.49
CA TRP A 304 -12.84 7.99 16.22
C TRP A 304 -12.60 8.10 14.70
N THR A 305 -11.63 8.90 14.30
CA THR A 305 -11.15 9.00 12.91
C THR A 305 -9.70 9.47 12.90
N ASP A 306 -8.96 9.10 11.87
CA ASP A 306 -7.62 9.60 11.54
C ASP A 306 -7.66 10.58 10.35
N ASN A 307 -8.86 11.01 9.92
CA ASN A 307 -8.99 12.01 8.86
C ASN A 307 -8.38 13.35 9.34
N PRO A 308 -7.34 13.86 8.66
CA PRO A 308 -6.59 15.02 9.13
C PRO A 308 -7.42 16.31 9.21
N ALA A 309 -8.50 16.45 8.43
CA ALA A 309 -9.36 17.64 8.50
C ALA A 309 -10.14 17.71 9.82
N TRP A 310 -10.65 16.57 10.29
CA TRP A 310 -11.41 16.50 11.55
C TRP A 310 -10.48 16.48 12.76
N VAL A 311 -9.30 15.87 12.65
CA VAL A 311 -8.24 15.99 13.66
C VAL A 311 -7.79 17.45 13.81
N PHE A 312 -7.60 18.16 12.70
CA PHE A 312 -7.31 19.60 12.70
C PHE A 312 -8.43 20.41 13.37
N PHE A 313 -9.69 20.15 13.01
CA PHE A 313 -10.84 20.82 13.61
C PHE A 313 -10.86 20.64 15.13
N ASP A 314 -10.68 19.41 15.61
CA ASP A 314 -10.65 19.10 17.03
C ASP A 314 -9.50 19.82 17.74
N LEU A 315 -8.28 19.74 17.21
CA LEU A 315 -7.11 20.40 17.80
C LEU A 315 -7.30 21.90 17.97
N VAL A 316 -7.83 22.59 16.96
CA VAL A 316 -7.98 24.05 17.02
C VAL A 316 -9.15 24.46 17.92
N SER A 317 -10.22 23.66 17.97
CA SER A 317 -11.46 24.03 18.67
C SER A 317 -11.66 23.36 20.04
N ASN A 318 -10.67 22.65 20.56
CA ASN A 318 -10.71 22.01 21.87
C ASN A 318 -10.13 22.92 22.96
N ASP A 319 -10.87 23.12 24.05
CA ASP A 319 -10.49 24.03 25.13
C ASP A 319 -9.38 23.47 26.03
N ARG A 320 -9.20 22.15 26.09
CA ARG A 320 -8.36 21.50 27.11
C ARG A 320 -6.90 21.31 26.71
N TYR A 321 -6.65 20.90 25.46
CA TYR A 321 -5.31 20.67 24.92
C TYR A 321 -5.05 21.43 23.61
N GLY A 322 -6.07 22.16 23.13
CA GLY A 322 -6.08 22.83 21.85
C GLY A 322 -6.09 24.34 21.99
N LEU A 323 -6.66 25.01 20.99
CA LEU A 323 -6.79 26.47 20.95
C LEU A 323 -8.22 26.95 21.23
N GLY A 324 -9.12 26.08 21.71
CA GLY A 324 -10.54 26.37 21.87
C GLY A 324 -10.86 27.54 22.79
N GLU A 325 -10.07 27.74 23.85
CA GLU A 325 -10.20 28.90 24.75
C GLU A 325 -10.00 30.25 24.03
N ARG A 326 -9.22 30.26 22.93
CA ARG A 326 -8.90 31.46 22.15
C ARG A 326 -9.63 31.52 20.81
N ILE A 327 -9.96 30.35 20.25
CA ILE A 327 -10.56 30.17 18.94
C ILE A 327 -11.78 29.25 19.10
N PRO A 328 -12.95 29.84 19.39
CA PRO A 328 -14.18 29.06 19.48
C PRO A 328 -14.47 28.30 18.18
N ALA A 329 -15.13 27.14 18.28
CA ALA A 329 -15.46 26.30 17.12
C ALA A 329 -16.20 27.05 15.99
N GLY A 330 -17.00 28.07 16.32
CA GLY A 330 -17.73 28.89 15.35
C GLY A 330 -16.85 29.82 14.51
N TRP A 331 -15.60 30.03 14.90
CA TRP A 331 -14.61 30.81 14.15
C TRP A 331 -13.80 29.95 13.18
N LEU A 332 -14.09 28.65 13.06
CA LEU A 332 -13.48 27.79 12.05
C LEU A 332 -14.40 27.65 10.84
N ASP A 333 -13.84 27.73 9.64
CA ASP A 333 -14.56 27.41 8.42
C ASP A 333 -14.77 25.89 8.29
N LYS A 334 -15.83 25.41 8.94
CA LYS A 334 -16.23 24.00 8.89
C LYS A 334 -16.65 23.53 7.49
N TRP A 335 -17.09 24.44 6.62
CA TRP A 335 -17.53 24.09 5.26
C TRP A 335 -16.34 23.84 4.34
N GLY A 336 -15.31 24.69 4.42
CA GLY A 336 -14.02 24.43 3.77
C GLY A 336 -13.38 23.13 4.26
N LEU A 337 -13.36 22.91 5.58
CA LEU A 337 -12.85 21.66 6.16
C LEU A 337 -13.65 20.43 5.74
N TYR A 338 -14.96 20.54 5.53
CA TYR A 338 -15.78 19.44 5.02
C TYR A 338 -15.36 19.01 3.61
N GLN A 339 -15.04 19.96 2.72
CA GLN A 339 -14.51 19.65 1.38
C GLN A 339 -13.14 18.97 1.47
N VAL A 340 -12.25 19.49 2.31
CA VAL A 340 -10.92 18.90 2.55
C VAL A 340 -11.06 17.50 3.15
N GLY A 341 -11.95 17.30 4.11
CA GLY A 341 -12.20 16.01 4.76
C GLY A 341 -12.66 14.95 3.77
N ARG A 342 -13.59 15.29 2.87
CA ARG A 342 -14.00 14.39 1.79
C ARG A 342 -12.84 14.02 0.86
N TYR A 343 -12.02 15.00 0.48
CA TYR A 343 -10.84 14.76 -0.36
C TYR A 343 -9.81 13.86 0.32
N CYS A 344 -9.61 13.98 1.64
CA CYS A 344 -8.69 13.14 2.41
C CYS A 344 -9.15 11.68 2.49
N ASP A 345 -10.46 11.44 2.56
CA ASP A 345 -11.06 10.09 2.68
C ASP A 345 -11.20 9.37 1.33
N GLU A 346 -10.93 10.02 0.19
CA GLU A 346 -10.93 9.35 -1.11
C GLU A 346 -9.90 8.22 -1.14
N LEU A 347 -10.35 7.02 -1.53
CA LEU A 347 -9.50 5.85 -1.64
C LEU A 347 -8.62 5.92 -2.89
N VAL A 348 -7.31 5.87 -2.69
CA VAL A 348 -6.29 5.88 -3.75
C VAL A 348 -5.43 4.61 -3.65
N ASP A 349 -4.68 4.31 -4.71
CA ASP A 349 -3.77 3.16 -4.71
C ASP A 349 -2.64 3.36 -3.68
N ASP A 350 -2.37 2.32 -2.89
CA ASP A 350 -1.29 2.29 -1.91
C ASP A 350 0.09 2.02 -2.56
N GLY A 351 0.11 1.62 -3.83
CA GLY A 351 1.31 1.24 -4.58
C GLY A 351 1.74 -0.23 -4.41
N PHE A 352 0.97 -1.03 -3.66
CA PHE A 352 1.21 -2.44 -3.34
C PHE A 352 0.03 -3.36 -3.73
N GLY A 353 -0.97 -2.84 -4.44
CA GLY A 353 -2.14 -3.58 -4.93
C GLY A 353 -3.40 -3.41 -4.08
N GLY A 354 -3.34 -2.60 -3.03
CA GLY A 354 -4.45 -2.22 -2.17
C GLY A 354 -4.92 -0.78 -2.39
N LYS A 355 -5.92 -0.38 -1.60
CA LYS A 355 -6.43 0.99 -1.54
C LYS A 355 -6.29 1.53 -0.12
N GLU A 356 -5.97 2.81 0.00
CA GLU A 356 -5.88 3.53 1.28
C GLU A 356 -6.49 4.93 1.16
N PRO A 357 -6.93 5.57 2.27
CA PRO A 357 -7.31 6.97 2.22
C PRO A 357 -6.16 7.82 1.70
N ARG A 358 -6.49 8.84 0.91
CA ARG A 358 -5.52 9.76 0.32
C ARG A 358 -4.57 10.36 1.37
N PHE A 359 -5.14 10.83 2.48
CA PHE A 359 -4.40 11.36 3.62
C PHE A 359 -4.95 10.82 4.94
N ALA A 360 -4.08 10.25 5.76
CA ALA A 360 -4.35 9.93 7.16
C ALA A 360 -3.40 10.72 8.09
N CYS A 361 -3.84 10.94 9.33
CA CYS A 361 -3.08 11.61 10.37
C CYS A 361 -3.03 10.76 11.64
N ASN A 362 -1.85 10.21 11.92
CA ASN A 362 -1.57 9.50 13.15
C ASN A 362 -0.43 10.20 13.90
N VAL A 363 -0.81 10.99 14.90
CA VAL A 363 0.10 11.84 15.68
C VAL A 363 -0.16 11.64 17.16
N TYR A 364 0.90 11.62 17.95
CA TYR A 364 0.85 11.72 19.40
C TYR A 364 1.69 12.90 19.86
N MET A 365 1.11 13.76 20.71
CA MET A 365 1.75 14.99 21.18
C MET A 365 2.22 14.81 22.63
N GLN A 366 3.51 14.98 22.86
CA GLN A 366 4.11 14.81 24.19
C GLN A 366 4.52 16.13 24.86
N GLN A 367 4.75 17.18 24.06
CA GLN A 367 5.28 18.45 24.53
C GLN A 367 4.52 19.61 23.90
N ALA A 368 4.39 20.70 24.65
CA ALA A 368 3.84 21.95 24.14
C ALA A 368 4.78 22.56 23.10
N ALA A 369 4.21 23.15 22.05
CA ALA A 369 4.93 23.84 21.00
C ALA A 369 4.19 25.13 20.61
N ASP A 370 4.82 25.97 19.79
CA ASP A 370 4.19 27.19 19.28
C ASP A 370 2.89 26.88 18.53
N ALA A 371 1.79 27.50 18.96
CA ALA A 371 0.45 27.20 18.47
C ALA A 371 0.33 27.38 16.95
N TYR A 372 0.88 28.45 16.40
CA TYR A 372 0.79 28.71 14.96
C TYR A 372 1.56 27.63 14.18
N ARG A 373 2.75 27.26 14.64
CA ARG A 373 3.53 26.16 14.04
C ARG A 373 2.78 24.83 14.07
N VAL A 374 2.20 24.44 15.21
CA VAL A 374 1.44 23.18 15.31
C VAL A 374 0.26 23.19 14.33
N VAL A 375 -0.48 24.29 14.24
CA VAL A 375 -1.60 24.42 13.29
C VAL A 375 -1.12 24.29 11.84
N GLN A 376 0.02 24.88 11.48
CA GLN A 376 0.60 24.69 10.13
C GLN A 376 1.07 23.25 9.90
N ASP A 377 1.69 22.59 10.89
CA ASP A 377 2.16 21.21 10.78
C ASP A 377 0.98 20.26 10.51
N PHE A 378 -0.15 20.42 11.21
CA PHE A 378 -1.37 19.64 10.94
C PHE A 378 -2.00 19.98 9.58
N ALA A 379 -2.01 21.26 9.19
CA ALA A 379 -2.51 21.65 7.86
C ALA A 379 -1.65 21.06 6.72
N SER A 380 -0.35 20.89 6.95
CA SER A 380 0.57 20.32 5.96
C SER A 380 0.26 18.86 5.58
N ILE A 381 -0.41 18.10 6.46
CA ILE A 381 -0.75 16.69 6.24
C ILE A 381 -1.66 16.55 5.00
N PHE A 382 -2.66 17.43 4.86
CA PHE A 382 -3.53 17.49 3.69
C PHE A 382 -3.03 18.48 2.63
N ARG A 383 -1.71 18.76 2.63
CA ARG A 383 -1.03 19.71 1.71
C ARG A 383 -1.67 21.10 1.74
N GLY A 384 -2.10 21.53 2.91
CA GLY A 384 -2.80 22.77 3.10
C GLY A 384 -2.02 23.82 3.85
N MET A 385 -2.69 24.95 4.05
CA MET A 385 -2.26 26.03 4.92
C MET A 385 -3.44 26.51 5.74
N ALA A 386 -3.15 26.99 6.95
CA ALA A 386 -4.11 27.69 7.78
C ALA A 386 -3.82 29.19 7.80
N TYR A 387 -4.84 30.03 7.71
CA TYR A 387 -4.68 31.49 7.82
C TYR A 387 -5.85 32.12 8.56
N TRP A 388 -5.61 33.33 9.08
CA TRP A 388 -6.62 34.13 9.76
C TRP A 388 -7.21 35.16 8.81
N ALA A 389 -8.53 35.18 8.67
CA ALA A 389 -9.25 36.20 7.91
C ALA A 389 -10.65 36.42 8.49
N ASN A 390 -11.20 37.63 8.42
CA ASN A 390 -12.56 37.94 8.87
C ASN A 390 -12.92 37.42 10.28
N SER A 391 -11.97 37.50 11.21
CA SER A 391 -12.11 36.98 12.59
C SER A 391 -12.32 35.46 12.71
N SER A 392 -11.92 34.71 11.68
CA SER A 392 -12.04 33.26 11.60
C SER A 392 -10.74 32.63 11.10
N VAL A 393 -10.52 31.36 11.47
CA VAL A 393 -9.46 30.51 10.94
C VAL A 393 -9.99 29.76 9.72
N PHE A 394 -9.30 29.93 8.60
CA PHE A 394 -9.53 29.19 7.37
C PHE A 394 -8.42 28.17 7.15
N ALA A 395 -8.78 26.98 6.70
CA ALA A 395 -7.85 25.96 6.23
C ALA A 395 -8.15 25.66 4.77
N VAL A 396 -7.13 25.68 3.91
CA VAL A 396 -7.26 25.39 2.47
C VAL A 396 -6.24 24.34 2.10
N ALA A 397 -6.64 23.35 1.28
CA ALA A 397 -5.78 22.28 0.79
C ALA A 397 -5.33 22.52 -0.67
N ASP A 398 -4.15 22.01 -1.02
CA ASP A 398 -3.75 21.86 -2.42
C ASP A 398 -4.46 20.65 -3.05
N MET A 399 -5.68 20.89 -3.51
CA MET A 399 -6.54 19.91 -4.19
C MET A 399 -7.03 20.45 -5.56
N PRO A 400 -7.52 19.58 -6.47
CA PRO A 400 -8.14 20.00 -7.72
C PRO A 400 -9.29 20.99 -7.48
N GLY A 401 -9.37 22.01 -8.32
CA GLY A 401 -10.47 22.98 -8.28
C GLY A 401 -10.51 23.85 -9.51
N ASP A 402 -11.69 24.38 -9.81
CA ASP A 402 -11.86 25.30 -10.93
C ASP A 402 -11.37 26.71 -10.55
N PRO A 403 -10.82 27.48 -11.51
CA PRO A 403 -10.45 28.86 -11.26
C PRO A 403 -11.68 29.71 -10.90
N VAL A 404 -11.59 30.43 -9.78
CA VAL A 404 -12.69 31.23 -9.21
C VAL A 404 -12.88 32.55 -9.97
N TYR A 405 -11.78 33.15 -10.42
CA TYR A 405 -11.79 34.46 -11.05
C TYR A 405 -10.74 34.58 -12.16
N THR A 406 -11.03 35.40 -13.17
CA THR A 406 -10.14 35.65 -14.30
C THR A 406 -9.55 37.06 -14.26
N PHE A 407 -8.22 37.16 -14.37
CA PHE A 407 -7.48 38.42 -14.49
C PHE A 407 -6.88 38.53 -15.89
N ALA A 408 -7.23 39.58 -16.59
CA ALA A 408 -6.72 39.95 -17.90
C ALA A 408 -6.07 41.35 -17.82
N SER A 409 -5.45 41.80 -18.91
CA SER A 409 -4.90 43.16 -18.99
C SER A 409 -5.93 44.26 -18.71
N GLY A 410 -7.23 43.98 -18.91
CA GLY A 410 -8.32 44.93 -18.69
C GLY A 410 -8.64 45.23 -17.22
N ASN A 411 -8.44 44.28 -16.29
CA ASN A 411 -8.73 44.44 -14.85
C ASN A 411 -7.50 44.39 -13.94
N VAL A 412 -6.32 44.50 -14.55
CA VAL A 412 -5.05 44.65 -13.84
C VAL A 412 -4.54 46.07 -14.06
N ILE A 413 -4.07 46.71 -12.99
CA ILE A 413 -3.58 48.09 -13.06
C ILE A 413 -2.41 48.18 -14.04
N GLY A 414 -2.59 48.99 -15.09
CA GLY A 414 -1.62 49.15 -16.18
C GLY A 414 -1.45 47.91 -17.07
N GLY A 415 -2.29 46.88 -16.92
CA GLY A 415 -2.22 45.63 -17.69
C GLY A 415 -0.91 44.86 -17.53
N LYS A 416 -0.18 45.06 -16.42
CA LYS A 416 1.17 44.54 -16.20
C LYS A 416 1.18 43.37 -15.22
N PHE A 417 1.70 42.23 -15.69
CA PHE A 417 2.02 41.08 -14.87
C PHE A 417 3.54 40.99 -14.68
N SER A 418 3.99 40.82 -13.44
CA SER A 418 5.40 40.60 -13.12
C SER A 418 5.63 39.13 -12.80
N TYR A 419 6.48 38.47 -13.56
CA TYR A 419 6.78 37.05 -13.37
C TYR A 419 8.13 36.84 -12.69
N THR A 420 8.17 35.87 -11.78
CA THR A 420 9.40 35.39 -11.14
C THR A 420 9.56 33.90 -11.40
N GLY A 421 10.78 33.47 -11.73
CA GLY A 421 11.10 32.07 -11.89
C GLY A 421 11.76 31.52 -10.62
N SER A 422 11.46 30.28 -10.29
CA SER A 422 12.23 29.53 -9.29
C SER A 422 13.61 29.17 -9.84
N ALA A 423 14.62 29.23 -8.96
CA ALA A 423 16.01 28.96 -9.32
C ALA A 423 16.24 27.50 -9.73
N LEU A 424 17.26 27.26 -10.57
CA LEU A 424 17.58 25.92 -11.09
C LEU A 424 17.99 24.93 -10.00
N ASN A 425 18.52 25.41 -8.86
CA ASN A 425 18.83 24.57 -7.70
C ASN A 425 17.57 24.06 -6.98
N ALA A 426 16.42 24.70 -7.16
CA ALA A 426 15.13 24.26 -6.65
C ALA A 426 14.44 23.22 -7.56
N ARG A 427 15.11 22.73 -8.62
CA ARG A 427 14.64 21.61 -9.46
C ARG A 427 15.10 20.29 -8.85
N PHE A 428 14.34 19.78 -7.88
CA PHE A 428 14.66 18.51 -7.24
C PHE A 428 14.33 17.34 -8.17
N SER A 429 15.14 16.29 -8.10
CA SER A 429 14.99 15.08 -8.90
C SER A 429 14.81 13.83 -8.03
N VAL A 430 15.16 13.91 -6.75
CA VAL A 430 15.04 12.86 -5.75
C VAL A 430 14.46 13.44 -4.47
N ALA A 431 13.48 12.76 -3.89
CA ALA A 431 12.91 13.10 -2.58
C ALA A 431 13.11 11.93 -1.61
N LEU A 432 13.63 12.24 -0.42
CA LEU A 432 13.77 11.32 0.70
C LEU A 432 12.71 11.71 1.75
N VAL A 433 11.65 10.90 1.84
CA VAL A 433 10.49 11.22 2.69
C VAL A 433 10.50 10.33 3.92
N SER A 434 10.73 10.92 5.09
CA SER A 434 10.66 10.21 6.37
C SER A 434 9.20 10.01 6.80
N TRP A 435 8.83 8.80 7.21
CA TRP A 435 7.51 8.40 7.67
C TRP A 435 7.60 7.40 8.83
N THR A 436 6.51 7.22 9.56
CA THR A 436 6.47 6.38 10.77
C THR A 436 5.90 4.99 10.47
N ASP A 437 6.69 3.92 10.62
CA ASP A 437 6.21 2.56 10.36
C ASP A 437 5.61 1.92 11.61
N LEU A 438 4.27 1.81 11.63
CA LEU A 438 3.55 1.19 12.75
C LEU A 438 3.78 -0.32 12.83
N SER A 439 4.11 -1.01 11.73
CA SER A 439 4.45 -2.44 11.75
C SER A 439 5.81 -2.72 12.40
N ASP A 440 6.65 -1.69 12.53
CA ASP A 440 7.96 -1.73 13.18
C ASP A 440 8.00 -0.78 14.39
N MET A 441 6.96 -0.87 15.23
CA MET A 441 6.88 -0.18 16.53
C MET A 441 6.97 1.36 16.44
N GLY A 442 6.48 1.95 15.35
CA GLY A 442 6.48 3.40 15.15
C GLY A 442 7.87 3.98 14.87
N ARG A 443 8.82 3.17 14.36
CA ARG A 443 10.14 3.66 13.96
C ARG A 443 10.07 4.52 12.70
N GLN A 444 10.92 5.54 12.64
CA GLN A 444 11.07 6.36 11.44
C GLN A 444 11.78 5.57 10.34
N LYS A 445 11.18 5.54 9.15
CA LYS A 445 11.76 4.98 7.91
C LYS A 445 11.75 6.05 6.83
N VAL A 446 12.59 5.88 5.81
CA VAL A 446 12.70 6.81 4.69
C VAL A 446 12.24 6.13 3.41
N GLU A 447 11.26 6.73 2.75
CA GLU A 447 10.82 6.36 1.40
C GLU A 447 11.61 7.17 0.36
N TYR A 448 12.26 6.46 -0.56
CA TYR A 448 13.01 7.05 -1.67
C TYR A 448 12.11 7.21 -2.89
N VAL A 449 11.98 8.43 -3.40
CA VAL A 449 11.20 8.74 -4.60
C VAL A 449 12.10 9.43 -5.62
N GLU A 450 12.10 8.93 -6.86
CA GLU A 450 12.88 9.51 -7.95
C GLU A 450 11.99 9.99 -9.11
N ASN A 451 12.46 11.02 -9.79
CA ASN A 451 11.94 11.47 -11.07
C ASN A 451 13.04 11.29 -12.13
N ARG A 452 12.93 10.24 -12.95
CA ARG A 452 13.96 9.83 -13.91
C ARG A 452 14.24 10.88 -14.98
N GLU A 453 13.21 11.56 -15.48
CA GLU A 453 13.37 12.65 -16.46
C GLU A 453 14.17 13.82 -15.86
N GLY A 454 13.85 14.20 -14.63
CA GLY A 454 14.58 15.20 -13.85
C GLY A 454 16.03 14.80 -13.59
N ILE A 455 16.30 13.53 -13.29
CA ILE A 455 17.67 13.01 -13.13
C ILE A 455 18.45 13.12 -14.45
N ALA A 456 17.85 12.71 -15.57
CA ALA A 456 18.49 12.78 -16.87
C ALA A 456 18.82 14.23 -17.29
N ARG A 457 17.96 15.18 -16.91
CA ARG A 457 18.10 16.59 -17.30
C ARG A 457 18.95 17.43 -16.34
N TYR A 458 18.83 17.22 -15.03
CA TYR A 458 19.41 18.07 -13.99
C TYR A 458 20.43 17.37 -13.09
N GLY A 459 20.65 16.07 -13.29
CA GLY A 459 21.42 15.23 -12.37
C GLY A 459 20.64 14.92 -11.09
N ILE A 460 21.33 14.35 -10.10
CA ILE A 460 20.74 14.04 -8.78
C ILE A 460 20.71 15.31 -7.93
N LYS A 461 19.51 15.79 -7.61
CA LYS A 461 19.26 16.89 -6.67
C LYS A 461 18.26 16.44 -5.62
N GLN A 462 18.74 16.26 -4.41
CA GLN A 462 17.99 15.64 -3.31
C GLN A 462 17.23 16.68 -2.48
N LEU A 463 16.04 16.29 -2.06
CA LEU A 463 15.20 16.99 -1.09
C LEU A 463 14.87 16.03 0.05
N GLU A 464 15.18 16.41 1.28
CA GLU A 464 14.82 15.64 2.48
C GLU A 464 13.60 16.28 3.15
N VAL A 465 12.56 15.48 3.40
CA VAL A 465 11.33 15.95 4.04
C VAL A 465 10.85 14.92 5.07
N THR A 466 10.33 15.40 6.20
CA THR A 466 9.61 14.57 7.16
C THR A 466 8.11 14.73 6.91
N ALA A 467 7.42 13.63 6.56
CA ALA A 467 5.98 13.63 6.41
C ALA A 467 5.33 13.53 7.80
N PHE A 468 4.95 14.68 8.37
CA PHE A 468 4.33 14.77 9.69
C PHE A 468 3.03 13.93 9.74
N GLY A 469 2.88 13.13 10.80
CA GLY A 469 1.70 12.28 11.01
C GLY A 469 1.48 11.13 10.01
N CYS A 470 2.41 10.92 9.07
CA CYS A 470 2.29 9.91 8.03
C CYS A 470 2.74 8.54 8.55
N THR A 471 1.84 7.56 8.48
CA THR A 471 2.11 6.16 8.87
C THR A 471 2.00 5.16 7.73
N SER A 472 1.74 5.64 6.51
CA SER A 472 1.70 4.82 5.29
C SER A 472 2.89 5.12 4.39
N ARG A 473 3.53 4.06 3.93
CA ARG A 473 4.56 4.13 2.88
C ARG A 473 4.01 4.69 1.56
N GLY A 474 2.77 4.33 1.20
CA GLY A 474 2.09 4.81 0.00
C GLY A 474 1.87 6.32 0.04
N GLN A 475 1.35 6.83 1.17
CA GLN A 475 1.21 8.27 1.41
C GLN A 475 2.56 8.99 1.37
N ALA A 476 3.62 8.44 1.97
CA ALA A 476 4.98 9.01 1.90
C ALA A 476 5.50 9.08 0.45
N ASN A 477 5.28 8.04 -0.34
CA ASN A 477 5.62 8.02 -1.77
C ASN A 477 4.87 9.12 -2.54
N ARG A 478 3.56 9.27 -2.30
CA ARG A 478 2.75 10.34 -2.92
C ARG A 478 3.22 11.74 -2.52
N VAL A 479 3.64 11.95 -1.26
CA VAL A 479 4.23 13.22 -0.82
C VAL A 479 5.52 13.52 -1.60
N GLY A 480 6.42 12.54 -1.74
CA GLY A 480 7.65 12.70 -2.51
C GLY A 480 7.39 13.01 -3.98
N LYS A 481 6.47 12.28 -4.62
CA LYS A 481 6.06 12.55 -6.01
C LYS A 481 5.48 13.95 -6.18
N TRP A 482 4.58 14.36 -5.29
CA TRP A 482 3.97 15.70 -5.32
C TRP A 482 5.04 16.80 -5.22
N LEU A 483 6.00 16.68 -4.29
CA LEU A 483 7.09 17.65 -4.15
C LEU A 483 7.96 17.74 -5.41
N LEU A 484 8.34 16.59 -5.99
CA LEU A 484 9.15 16.56 -7.21
C LEU A 484 8.40 17.19 -8.39
N LEU A 485 7.13 16.85 -8.60
CA LEU A 485 6.31 17.42 -9.66
C LEU A 485 6.09 18.92 -9.47
N THR A 486 5.72 19.38 -8.28
CA THR A 486 5.57 20.81 -7.99
C THR A 486 6.88 21.55 -8.28
N SER A 487 8.04 21.01 -7.87
CA SER A 487 9.34 21.65 -8.14
C SER A 487 9.68 21.77 -9.64
N GLN A 488 9.12 20.89 -10.49
CA GLN A 488 9.41 20.82 -11.93
C GLN A 488 8.36 21.51 -12.80
N LEU A 489 7.09 21.52 -12.38
CA LEU A 489 5.96 22.04 -13.13
C LEU A 489 5.59 23.46 -12.70
N GLU A 490 5.55 23.73 -11.40
CA GLU A 490 5.04 24.98 -10.82
C GLU A 490 6.18 25.97 -10.60
N THR A 491 6.84 26.31 -11.71
CA THR A 491 8.15 26.99 -11.68
C THR A 491 8.06 28.51 -11.63
N ARG A 492 6.87 29.08 -11.87
CA ARG A 492 6.66 30.51 -12.09
C ARG A 492 5.74 31.10 -11.03
N GLY A 493 6.18 32.17 -10.38
CA GLY A 493 5.33 33.08 -9.63
C GLY A 493 4.87 34.25 -10.49
N VAL A 494 3.70 34.80 -10.19
CA VAL A 494 3.17 36.03 -10.79
C VAL A 494 2.77 37.02 -9.70
N THR A 495 3.03 38.30 -9.93
CA THR A 495 2.58 39.39 -9.06
C THR A 495 2.00 40.52 -9.90
N PHE A 496 0.86 41.05 -9.47
CA PHE A 496 0.14 42.12 -10.16
C PHE A 496 -0.78 42.87 -9.18
N THR A 497 -1.14 44.10 -9.53
CA THR A 497 -2.01 44.97 -8.70
C THR A 497 -3.40 45.07 -9.32
N VAL A 498 -4.44 44.96 -8.49
CA VAL A 498 -5.85 45.05 -8.90
C VAL A 498 -6.62 46.03 -8.01
N GLY A 499 -7.83 46.40 -8.43
CA GLY A 499 -8.77 47.19 -7.63
C GLY A 499 -9.61 46.31 -6.70
N LEU A 500 -10.89 46.67 -6.54
CA LEU A 500 -11.86 45.96 -5.69
C LEU A 500 -12.07 44.48 -6.06
N GLU A 501 -11.64 44.06 -7.24
CA GLU A 501 -11.73 42.67 -7.72
C GLU A 501 -10.97 41.69 -6.81
N HIS A 502 -9.99 42.15 -6.01
CA HIS A 502 -9.32 41.30 -5.02
C HIS A 502 -10.29 40.72 -3.97
N CYS A 503 -11.48 41.30 -3.78
CA CYS A 503 -12.49 40.80 -2.84
C CYS A 503 -13.13 39.48 -3.30
N GLN A 504 -13.02 39.13 -4.58
CA GLN A 504 -13.57 37.89 -5.15
C GLN A 504 -12.67 36.67 -4.92
N ILE A 505 -11.44 36.88 -4.45
CA ILE A 505 -10.44 35.83 -4.27
C ILE A 505 -9.93 35.81 -2.82
N ARG A 506 -9.40 34.66 -2.41
CA ARG A 506 -8.81 34.45 -1.08
C ARG A 506 -7.46 33.74 -1.23
N PRO A 507 -6.58 33.79 -0.20
CA PRO A 507 -5.43 32.90 -0.16
C PRO A 507 -5.86 31.44 -0.35
N GLY A 508 -5.18 30.74 -1.26
CA GLY A 508 -5.49 29.37 -1.70
C GLY A 508 -6.44 29.27 -2.89
N SER A 509 -7.12 30.34 -3.32
CA SER A 509 -7.96 30.34 -4.52
C SER A 509 -7.13 30.08 -5.79
N ILE A 510 -7.69 29.32 -6.72
CA ILE A 510 -7.15 29.18 -8.07
C ILE A 510 -7.72 30.31 -8.93
N ILE A 511 -6.86 31.00 -9.67
CA ILE A 511 -7.19 32.13 -10.54
C ILE A 511 -6.68 31.84 -11.95
N ARG A 512 -7.34 32.42 -12.95
CA ARG A 512 -6.90 32.38 -14.35
C ARG A 512 -6.23 33.71 -14.70
N VAL A 513 -5.08 33.64 -15.35
CA VAL A 513 -4.32 34.81 -15.81
C VAL A 513 -4.22 34.78 -17.33
N ALA A 514 -4.85 35.78 -17.96
CA ALA A 514 -4.88 35.99 -19.40
C ALA A 514 -3.91 37.12 -19.78
N ASP A 515 -2.60 36.87 -19.67
CA ASP A 515 -1.58 37.83 -20.09
C ASP A 515 -1.27 37.69 -21.58
N GLN A 516 -1.65 38.71 -22.34
CA GLN A 516 -1.40 38.81 -23.78
C GLN A 516 0.09 38.86 -24.14
N HIS A 517 0.96 39.41 -23.27
CA HIS A 517 2.38 39.54 -23.58
C HIS A 517 3.09 38.18 -23.54
N LEU A 518 2.68 37.31 -22.61
CA LEU A 518 3.18 35.96 -22.51
C LEU A 518 2.54 35.02 -23.55
N ALA A 519 1.25 35.20 -23.79
CA ALA A 519 0.49 34.40 -24.75
C ALA A 519 0.93 34.63 -26.21
N GLY A 520 1.58 35.76 -26.51
CA GLY A 520 1.98 36.15 -27.87
C GLY A 520 0.82 36.64 -28.74
N ARG A 521 -0.39 36.71 -28.16
CA ARG A 521 -1.62 37.17 -28.80
C ARG A 521 -2.56 37.67 -27.70
N ARG A 522 -3.45 38.61 -28.04
CA ARG A 522 -4.52 39.06 -27.15
C ARG A 522 -5.50 37.90 -26.88
N ILE A 523 -5.70 37.58 -25.60
CA ILE A 523 -6.55 36.48 -25.13
C ILE A 523 -7.54 36.91 -24.04
N GLY A 524 -7.59 38.20 -23.73
CA GLY A 524 -8.51 38.75 -22.75
C GLY A 524 -8.68 40.26 -22.92
N GLY A 525 -9.71 40.79 -22.26
CA GLY A 525 -10.12 42.19 -22.39
C GLY A 525 -11.40 42.48 -21.61
N ARG A 526 -12.12 43.52 -22.02
CA ARG A 526 -13.41 43.90 -21.45
C ARG A 526 -14.54 43.77 -22.48
N ILE A 527 -15.73 43.47 -21.98
CA ILE A 527 -16.95 43.37 -22.79
C ILE A 527 -17.46 44.78 -23.08
N ARG A 528 -17.88 45.02 -24.33
CA ARG A 528 -18.52 46.27 -24.76
C ARG A 528 -20.01 46.24 -24.52
N GLU A 529 -20.67 45.18 -24.98
CA GLU A 529 -22.10 44.91 -24.78
C GLU A 529 -22.34 43.40 -24.80
N ALA A 530 -23.43 42.95 -24.17
CA ALA A 530 -23.73 41.53 -24.11
C ALA A 530 -25.24 41.25 -23.92
N THR A 531 -25.65 40.08 -24.40
CA THR A 531 -26.87 39.38 -24.00
C THR A 531 -26.48 38.06 -23.35
N ALA A 532 -27.46 37.25 -22.91
CA ALA A 532 -27.18 35.95 -22.33
C ALA A 532 -26.47 34.97 -23.29
N SER A 533 -26.53 35.18 -24.61
CA SER A 533 -25.95 34.27 -25.61
C SER A 533 -25.02 34.93 -26.63
N ARG A 534 -24.95 36.27 -26.65
CA ARG A 534 -24.08 37.04 -27.55
C ARG A 534 -23.24 38.02 -26.76
N ILE A 535 -21.91 37.96 -26.94
CA ILE A 535 -20.94 38.86 -26.31
C ILE A 535 -20.27 39.69 -27.39
N VAL A 536 -20.16 41.00 -27.18
CA VAL A 536 -19.43 41.90 -28.06
C VAL A 536 -18.16 42.34 -27.34
N VAL A 537 -17.01 41.92 -27.85
CA VAL A 537 -15.71 42.17 -27.23
C VAL A 537 -15.00 43.38 -27.85
N ASP A 538 -14.07 43.94 -27.08
CA ASP A 538 -13.28 45.14 -27.36
C ASP A 538 -12.09 44.93 -28.31
N ALA A 539 -12.04 43.78 -29.00
CA ALA A 539 -10.96 43.44 -29.91
C ALA A 539 -11.37 42.39 -30.93
N GLU A 540 -10.90 42.55 -32.17
CA GLU A 540 -10.93 41.47 -33.14
C GLU A 540 -9.87 40.42 -32.81
N LEU A 541 -10.31 39.17 -32.82
CA LEU A 541 -9.51 38.00 -32.52
C LEU A 541 -9.85 36.92 -33.55
N GLY A 542 -8.86 36.14 -34.02
CA GLY A 542 -9.13 34.88 -34.72
C GLY A 542 -9.74 33.81 -33.78
N ILE A 543 -10.99 34.01 -33.39
CA ILE A 543 -11.83 33.09 -32.59
C ILE A 543 -12.50 32.11 -33.54
N ARG A 544 -12.59 30.84 -33.14
CA ARG A 544 -13.22 29.78 -33.93
C ARG A 544 -14.41 29.18 -33.16
N PRO A 545 -15.46 28.72 -33.86
CA PRO A 545 -16.43 27.81 -33.27
C PRO A 545 -15.73 26.63 -32.59
N GLY A 546 -16.13 26.32 -31.35
CA GLY A 546 -15.47 25.32 -30.51
C GLY A 546 -14.47 25.88 -29.49
N ASP A 547 -14.00 27.12 -29.65
CA ASP A 547 -13.19 27.80 -28.63
C ASP A 547 -14.01 28.03 -27.35
N ARG A 548 -13.32 28.25 -26.23
CA ARG A 548 -13.93 28.45 -24.92
C ARG A 548 -13.79 29.91 -24.49
N LEU A 549 -14.93 30.58 -24.32
CA LEU A 549 -15.01 31.94 -23.80
C LEU A 549 -15.34 31.88 -22.30
N THR A 550 -14.47 32.44 -21.47
CA THR A 550 -14.72 32.65 -20.03
C THR A 550 -15.05 34.11 -19.76
N VAL A 551 -16.12 34.36 -19.00
CA VAL A 551 -16.57 35.71 -18.63
C VAL A 551 -16.74 35.79 -17.12
N ASN A 552 -16.25 36.88 -16.51
CA ASN A 552 -16.56 37.23 -15.13
C ASN A 552 -17.93 37.93 -15.10
N LEU A 553 -18.93 37.27 -14.54
CA LEU A 553 -20.31 37.77 -14.43
C LEU A 553 -20.44 38.83 -13.33
N PRO A 554 -21.48 39.70 -13.38
CA PRO A 554 -21.75 40.70 -12.34
C PRO A 554 -21.91 40.12 -10.94
N SER A 555 -22.45 38.90 -10.82
CA SER A 555 -22.50 38.13 -9.56
C SER A 555 -21.14 37.81 -8.93
N GLY A 556 -20.02 38.06 -9.62
CA GLY A 556 -18.66 37.76 -9.17
C GLY A 556 -18.19 36.34 -9.52
N THR A 557 -19.03 35.54 -10.19
CA THR A 557 -18.67 34.20 -10.65
C THR A 557 -18.08 34.23 -12.07
N SER A 558 -17.11 33.36 -12.36
CA SER A 558 -16.57 33.18 -13.71
C SER A 558 -17.24 32.00 -14.40
N GLU A 559 -17.85 32.23 -15.57
CA GLU A 559 -18.48 31.16 -16.34
C GLU A 559 -17.79 30.95 -17.68
N THR A 560 -17.59 29.68 -18.05
CA THR A 560 -17.02 29.30 -19.35
C THR A 560 -18.10 28.74 -20.26
N ARG A 561 -18.10 29.16 -21.52
CA ARG A 561 -19.03 28.71 -22.57
C ARG A 561 -18.28 28.38 -23.86
N VAL A 562 -18.84 27.46 -24.63
CA VAL A 562 -18.31 27.08 -25.95
C VAL A 562 -18.84 28.05 -26.98
N VAL A 563 -17.96 28.61 -27.79
CA VAL A 563 -18.27 29.53 -28.89
C VAL A 563 -18.96 28.74 -30.01
N SER A 564 -20.11 29.20 -30.48
CA SER A 564 -20.81 28.64 -31.64
C SER A 564 -20.49 29.40 -32.93
N SER A 565 -20.32 30.71 -32.85
CA SER A 565 -19.91 31.56 -33.98
C SER A 565 -19.18 32.79 -33.45
N ALA A 566 -18.32 33.37 -34.28
CA ALA A 566 -17.64 34.63 -33.98
C ALA A 566 -17.51 35.42 -35.29
N MET A 567 -17.98 36.68 -35.30
CA MET A 567 -18.07 37.53 -36.48
C MET A 567 -17.58 38.94 -36.16
N GLY A 568 -16.82 39.56 -37.07
CA GLY A 568 -16.46 40.98 -36.98
C GLY A 568 -17.67 41.90 -37.19
N GLU A 569 -17.57 43.15 -36.75
CA GLU A 569 -18.56 44.20 -37.03
C GLU A 569 -18.59 44.49 -38.55
N PRO A 570 -19.73 44.30 -39.25
CA PRO A 570 -19.78 44.45 -40.71
C PRO A 570 -19.68 45.93 -41.14
N LEU A 571 -18.95 46.21 -42.23
CA LEU A 571 -18.62 47.58 -42.66
C LEU A 571 -19.65 48.30 -43.52
N THR A 572 -20.77 47.69 -43.95
CA THR A 572 -21.83 48.42 -44.69
C THR A 572 -23.21 47.77 -44.54
N LEU A 573 -24.22 48.63 -44.38
CA LEU A 573 -25.64 48.30 -44.35
C LEU A 573 -26.22 48.56 -45.75
N ASP A 574 -26.65 47.51 -46.45
CA ASP A 574 -27.59 47.65 -47.59
C ASP A 574 -28.65 46.54 -47.52
N ASN A 575 -29.91 46.94 -47.32
CA ASN A 575 -31.13 46.15 -47.48
C ASN A 575 -31.27 44.82 -46.70
N GLY A 576 -30.83 44.76 -45.44
CA GLY A 576 -31.45 43.90 -44.42
C GLY A 576 -31.26 42.38 -44.53
N ASP A 577 -30.54 41.87 -45.54
CA ASP A 577 -30.25 40.45 -45.70
C ASP A 577 -28.75 40.17 -45.54
N TYR A 578 -28.40 39.36 -44.54
CA TYR A 578 -27.03 38.88 -44.33
C TYR A 578 -26.82 37.55 -45.06
N SER A 579 -25.88 37.48 -46.00
CA SER A 579 -25.43 36.23 -46.63
C SER A 579 -23.98 35.95 -46.21
N TYR A 580 -23.77 34.84 -45.52
CA TYR A 580 -22.45 34.39 -45.06
C TYR A 580 -22.09 33.06 -45.76
N ASP A 581 -20.97 33.03 -46.49
CA ASP A 581 -20.36 31.78 -46.95
C ASP A 581 -19.49 31.20 -45.82
N SER A 582 -20.10 30.37 -44.99
CA SER A 582 -19.49 29.77 -43.82
C SER A 582 -18.64 28.55 -44.21
N THR A 583 -17.36 28.76 -44.58
CA THR A 583 -16.27 27.77 -44.37
C THR A 583 -14.86 28.32 -44.58
N ALA A 584 -14.68 29.49 -45.22
CA ALA A 584 -13.37 30.10 -45.45
C ALA A 584 -13.25 31.49 -44.81
N LEU A 585 -12.08 31.80 -44.23
CA LEU A 585 -11.72 33.17 -43.83
C LEU A 585 -11.53 33.99 -45.11
N THR A 586 -12.58 34.66 -45.59
CA THR A 586 -12.45 35.67 -46.64
C THR A 586 -11.95 36.98 -46.06
N TRP A 587 -11.25 37.78 -46.87
CA TRP A 587 -10.69 39.09 -46.49
C TRP A 587 -11.77 40.07 -45.97
N ASP A 588 -13.04 39.83 -46.31
CA ASP A 588 -14.22 40.60 -45.87
C ASP A 588 -14.72 40.26 -44.46
N LEU A 589 -14.24 39.17 -43.85
CA LEU A 589 -14.52 38.79 -42.45
C LEU A 589 -13.49 39.35 -41.46
N ILE A 590 -12.48 40.08 -41.96
CA ILE A 590 -11.47 40.77 -41.17
C ILE A 590 -11.96 42.20 -40.99
N GLY A 591 -12.37 42.54 -39.78
CA GLY A 591 -12.73 43.91 -39.42
C GLY A 591 -11.53 44.85 -39.61
N LEU A 592 -11.80 46.14 -39.77
CA LEU A 592 -10.73 47.14 -39.69
C LEU A 592 -10.09 47.04 -38.29
N PRO A 593 -8.75 47.11 -38.15
CA PRO A 593 -8.10 47.09 -36.84
C PRO A 593 -8.76 48.08 -35.87
N GLY A 594 -9.47 47.57 -34.85
CA GLY A 594 -10.23 48.37 -33.89
C GLY A 594 -11.76 48.19 -33.89
N THR A 595 -12.32 47.34 -34.75
CA THR A 595 -13.76 46.99 -34.72
C THR A 595 -14.10 45.96 -33.64
N ALA A 596 -15.33 46.00 -33.13
CA ALA A 596 -15.81 45.03 -32.16
C ALA A 596 -16.06 43.66 -32.81
N MET A 597 -16.04 42.59 -32.00
CA MET A 597 -16.34 41.23 -32.47
C MET A 597 -17.54 40.67 -31.73
N HIS A 598 -18.53 40.19 -32.48
CA HIS A 598 -19.71 39.51 -31.96
C HIS A 598 -19.43 38.02 -31.81
N ILE A 599 -19.57 37.49 -30.59
CA ILE A 599 -19.34 36.09 -30.25
C ILE A 599 -20.65 35.50 -29.76
N ASP A 600 -21.17 34.48 -30.45
CA ASP A 600 -22.30 33.70 -29.96
C ASP A 600 -21.81 32.44 -29.23
N VAL A 601 -22.47 32.10 -28.14
CA VAL A 601 -22.17 30.91 -27.34
C VAL A 601 -23.28 29.86 -27.42
N LYS A 602 -22.89 28.59 -27.34
CA LYS A 602 -23.82 27.44 -27.47
C LYS A 602 -24.83 27.35 -26.33
N THR A 603 -24.41 27.68 -25.11
CA THR A 603 -25.26 27.67 -23.92
C THR A 603 -25.30 29.06 -23.33
N PRO A 604 -26.48 29.62 -23.02
CA PRO A 604 -26.57 30.93 -22.39
C PRO A 604 -25.81 31.01 -21.05
N PHE A 605 -25.32 32.19 -20.70
CA PHE A 605 -24.82 32.51 -19.36
C PHE A 605 -25.97 32.49 -18.35
N SER A 606 -25.67 32.15 -17.09
CA SER A 606 -26.70 32.10 -16.02
C SER A 606 -27.25 33.49 -15.67
N GLU A 607 -26.43 34.51 -15.89
CA GLU A 607 -26.73 35.93 -15.74
C GLU A 607 -26.24 36.66 -17.00
N VAL A 608 -26.95 37.72 -17.41
CA VAL A 608 -26.52 38.52 -18.57
C VAL A 608 -25.22 39.24 -18.21
N PRO A 609 -24.11 39.04 -18.95
CA PRO A 609 -22.89 39.81 -18.71
C PRO A 609 -23.11 41.29 -18.95
N GLU A 610 -22.43 42.15 -18.19
CA GLU A 610 -22.52 43.60 -18.34
C GLU A 610 -21.34 44.16 -19.13
N ALA A 611 -21.49 45.40 -19.62
CA ALA A 611 -20.35 46.15 -20.15
C ALA A 611 -19.25 46.26 -19.08
N GLU A 612 -17.99 46.31 -19.51
CA GLU A 612 -16.80 46.30 -18.66
C GLU A 612 -16.49 44.97 -17.95
N CYS A 613 -17.37 43.95 -18.00
CA CYS A 613 -17.04 42.61 -17.53
C CYS A 613 -15.80 42.06 -18.25
N VAL A 614 -14.99 41.29 -17.52
CA VAL A 614 -13.73 40.75 -18.05
C VAL A 614 -14.00 39.45 -18.78
N TRP A 615 -13.37 39.29 -19.94
CA TRP A 615 -13.43 38.06 -20.71
C TRP A 615 -12.04 37.48 -20.96
N THR A 616 -11.98 36.18 -21.23
CA THR A 616 -10.79 35.45 -21.66
C THR A 616 -11.17 34.35 -22.63
N LEU A 617 -10.30 34.13 -23.62
CA LEU A 617 -10.50 33.12 -24.65
C LEU A 617 -9.43 32.03 -24.55
N GLU A 618 -9.88 30.77 -24.54
CA GLU A 618 -9.03 29.58 -24.65
C GLU A 618 -9.38 28.83 -25.93
N SER A 619 -8.37 28.31 -26.62
CA SER A 619 -8.47 27.48 -27.83
C SER A 619 -7.56 26.25 -27.70
N GLU A 620 -7.64 25.30 -28.63
CA GLU A 620 -6.72 24.13 -28.62
C GLU A 620 -5.24 24.55 -28.72
N ALA A 621 -4.96 25.65 -29.42
CA ALA A 621 -3.60 26.15 -29.64
C ALA A 621 -3.11 27.09 -28.53
N LEU A 622 -3.99 27.53 -27.62
CA LEU A 622 -3.66 28.53 -26.61
C LEU A 622 -4.63 28.49 -25.43
N SER A 623 -4.11 28.16 -24.25
CA SER A 623 -4.85 28.12 -22.99
C SER A 623 -4.31 29.16 -22.01
N ALA A 624 -5.21 29.75 -21.23
CA ALA A 624 -4.84 30.68 -20.19
C ALA A 624 -4.16 29.95 -19.02
N GLN A 625 -3.17 30.58 -18.41
CA GLN A 625 -2.44 29.97 -17.30
C GLN A 625 -3.27 30.07 -16.01
N THR A 626 -3.20 29.04 -15.18
CA THR A 626 -3.79 29.05 -13.84
C THR A 626 -2.72 29.25 -12.78
N PHE A 627 -3.08 29.97 -11.72
CA PHE A 627 -2.22 30.27 -10.60
C PHE A 627 -2.99 30.10 -9.29
N ARG A 628 -2.33 29.62 -8.23
CA ARG A 628 -2.86 29.56 -6.86
C ARG A 628 -2.40 30.79 -6.10
N VAL A 629 -3.34 31.54 -5.54
CA VAL A 629 -3.07 32.75 -4.76
C VAL A 629 -2.38 32.35 -3.46
N LEU A 630 -1.19 32.92 -3.21
CA LEU A 630 -0.44 32.72 -1.96
C LEU A 630 -0.76 33.83 -0.96
N ARG A 631 -0.80 35.08 -1.45
CA ARG A 631 -0.95 36.27 -0.61
C ARG A 631 -1.73 37.35 -1.34
N ILE A 632 -2.51 38.09 -0.55
CA ILE A 632 -3.20 39.31 -0.94
C ILE A 632 -2.76 40.41 0.04
N GLU A 633 -2.12 41.45 -0.47
CA GLU A 633 -1.62 42.58 0.33
C GLU A 633 -2.37 43.86 -0.05
N ARG A 634 -3.20 44.38 0.86
CA ARG A 634 -3.93 45.63 0.63
C ARG A 634 -2.96 46.82 0.68
N LYS A 635 -3.12 47.75 -0.26
CA LYS A 635 -2.40 49.02 -0.32
C LYS A 635 -3.33 50.17 0.05
N ASP A 636 -2.79 51.39 0.09
CA ASP A 636 -3.59 52.61 0.24
C ASP A 636 -4.62 52.72 -0.89
N GLY A 637 -5.84 53.14 -0.53
CA GLY A 637 -6.99 53.18 -1.43
C GLY A 637 -7.73 51.84 -1.54
N LEU A 638 -8.34 51.58 -2.70
CA LEU A 638 -9.08 50.33 -3.00
C LEU A 638 -8.23 49.32 -3.79
N LEU A 639 -6.90 49.36 -3.61
CA LEU A 639 -5.94 48.56 -4.36
C LEU A 639 -5.38 47.41 -3.52
N ALA A 640 -5.06 46.29 -4.18
CA ALA A 640 -4.32 45.20 -3.57
C ALA A 640 -3.31 44.57 -4.54
N ASP A 641 -2.18 44.14 -3.99
CA ASP A 641 -1.20 43.30 -4.68
C ASP A 641 -1.56 41.83 -4.47
N ILE A 642 -1.61 41.09 -5.58
CA ILE A 642 -1.82 39.65 -5.60
C ILE A 642 -0.50 38.97 -5.92
N SER A 643 -0.07 38.05 -5.07
CA SER A 643 1.05 37.14 -5.34
C SER A 643 0.54 35.71 -5.46
N ALA A 644 0.83 35.06 -6.58
CA ALA A 644 0.35 33.72 -6.88
C ALA A 644 1.44 32.85 -7.51
N ILE A 645 1.36 31.54 -7.32
CA ILE A 645 2.27 30.54 -7.90
C ILE A 645 1.54 29.75 -8.98
N GLN A 646 2.24 29.36 -10.04
CA GLN A 646 1.67 28.55 -11.11
C GLN A 646 0.99 27.30 -10.54
N HIS A 647 -0.18 26.98 -11.07
CA HIS A 647 -0.96 25.82 -10.66
C HIS A 647 -1.05 24.84 -11.83
N GLU A 648 -0.75 23.56 -11.59
CA GLU A 648 -0.89 22.52 -12.60
C GLU A 648 -1.90 21.45 -12.16
N PRO A 649 -3.16 21.47 -12.65
CA PRO A 649 -4.20 20.56 -12.18
C PRO A 649 -3.92 19.09 -12.53
N GLY A 650 -3.19 18.82 -13.62
CA GLY A 650 -2.84 17.44 -14.00
C GLY A 650 -1.98 16.71 -12.96
N LYS A 651 -1.27 17.45 -12.08
CA LYS A 651 -0.35 16.87 -11.10
C LYS A 651 -1.02 15.92 -10.11
N PHE A 652 -2.26 16.19 -9.73
CA PHE A 652 -2.96 15.39 -8.70
C PHE A 652 -3.20 13.96 -9.20
N ASN A 653 -3.81 13.81 -10.37
CA ASN A 653 -4.05 12.49 -10.98
C ASN A 653 -2.74 11.75 -11.30
N ASN A 654 -1.67 12.47 -11.65
CA ASN A 654 -0.36 11.84 -11.84
C ASN A 654 0.21 11.28 -10.53
N VAL A 655 0.07 12.01 -9.42
CA VAL A 655 0.52 11.56 -8.09
C VAL A 655 -0.25 10.32 -7.64
N ASP A 656 -1.57 10.29 -7.83
CA ASP A 656 -2.42 9.22 -7.29
C ASP A 656 -2.50 8.00 -8.21
N PHE A 657 -2.58 8.21 -9.52
CA PHE A 657 -2.89 7.18 -10.52
C PHE A 657 -1.82 7.01 -11.59
N GLY A 658 -0.75 7.82 -11.58
CA GLY A 658 0.29 7.76 -12.59
C GLY A 658 -0.16 8.22 -13.98
N THR A 659 -1.27 8.96 -14.09
CA THR A 659 -1.77 9.46 -15.37
C THR A 659 -0.73 10.34 -16.06
N ARG A 660 -0.59 10.25 -17.38
CA ARG A 660 0.36 11.08 -18.11
C ARG A 660 0.01 12.57 -17.97
N LEU A 661 1.03 13.39 -17.74
CA LEU A 661 0.89 14.84 -17.72
C LEU A 661 1.02 15.38 -19.15
N ASP A 662 -0.01 16.05 -19.63
CA ASP A 662 0.07 16.86 -20.84
C ASP A 662 -0.05 18.34 -20.48
N ARG A 663 0.79 19.17 -21.07
CA ARG A 663 0.82 20.61 -20.76
C ARG A 663 0.05 21.36 -21.83
N PRO A 664 -0.99 22.13 -21.47
CA PRO A 664 -1.68 22.92 -22.46
C PRO A 664 -0.73 23.97 -23.05
N PRO A 665 -0.82 24.29 -24.35
CA PRO A 665 0.00 25.33 -24.95
C PRO A 665 -0.39 26.69 -24.38
N ILE A 666 0.57 27.40 -23.79
CA ILE A 666 0.34 28.70 -23.10
C ILE A 666 0.80 29.91 -23.89
N SER A 667 1.44 29.71 -25.04
CA SER A 667 1.99 30.77 -25.87
C SER A 667 1.98 30.34 -27.33
N VAL A 668 1.57 31.25 -28.21
CA VAL A 668 1.74 31.10 -29.64
C VAL A 668 3.11 31.64 -29.99
N VAL A 669 4.11 30.75 -30.06
CA VAL A 669 5.36 31.11 -30.76
C VAL A 669 4.96 31.36 -32.21
N PRO A 670 5.28 32.52 -32.83
CA PRO A 670 4.92 32.76 -34.22
C PRO A 670 5.45 31.59 -35.04
N PRO A 671 4.59 30.78 -35.70
CA PRO A 671 5.08 29.63 -36.44
C PRO A 671 5.86 30.19 -37.64
N GLY A 672 7.17 30.02 -37.59
CA GLY A 672 8.05 30.32 -38.70
C GLY A 672 7.76 29.36 -39.85
N VAL A 673 7.35 29.94 -40.97
CA VAL A 673 7.51 29.47 -42.37
C VAL A 673 6.82 28.16 -42.80
N GLN A 674 6.48 27.21 -41.91
CA GLN A 674 5.87 25.94 -42.34
C GLN A 674 4.33 26.01 -42.31
N SER A 675 3.71 25.83 -43.48
CA SER A 675 2.26 25.73 -43.63
C SER A 675 1.72 24.41 -43.04
N PRO A 676 0.55 24.41 -42.38
CA PRO A 676 -0.10 23.18 -41.94
C PRO A 676 -0.67 22.38 -43.11
N PRO A 677 -0.79 21.04 -42.98
CA PRO A 677 -1.50 20.20 -43.96
C PRO A 677 -2.98 20.59 -44.09
N THR A 678 -3.56 20.36 -45.27
CA THR A 678 -4.97 20.69 -45.57
C THR A 678 -5.78 19.45 -45.96
N ALA A 679 -7.11 19.58 -46.07
CA ALA A 679 -8.04 18.53 -46.52
C ALA A 679 -7.93 17.20 -45.76
N LEU A 680 -7.86 17.25 -44.43
CA LEU A 680 -7.80 16.08 -43.56
C LEU A 680 -9.07 15.23 -43.70
N LYS A 681 -8.91 13.95 -44.03
CA LYS A 681 -10.00 12.98 -44.22
C LYS A 681 -9.77 11.74 -43.37
N ILE A 682 -10.86 11.26 -42.78
CA ILE A 682 -10.90 9.98 -42.09
C ILE A 682 -11.79 9.05 -42.92
N SER A 683 -11.27 7.88 -43.27
CA SER A 683 -12.06 6.79 -43.85
C SER A 683 -11.75 5.48 -43.13
N SER A 684 -12.55 4.44 -43.39
CA SER A 684 -12.29 3.10 -42.87
C SER A 684 -12.63 2.05 -43.90
N TYR A 685 -11.90 0.93 -43.88
CA TYR A 685 -12.28 -0.28 -44.60
C TYR A 685 -12.09 -1.49 -43.69
N TYR A 686 -12.75 -2.61 -44.01
CA TYR A 686 -12.60 -3.86 -43.29
C TYR A 686 -12.05 -4.95 -44.23
N ILE A 687 -11.18 -5.81 -43.68
CA ILE A 687 -10.70 -7.01 -44.37
C ILE A 687 -11.20 -8.22 -43.58
N VAL A 688 -11.82 -9.19 -44.26
CA VAL A 688 -12.19 -10.49 -43.68
C VAL A 688 -11.08 -11.49 -44.01
N SER A 689 -10.37 -11.97 -42.99
CA SER A 689 -9.35 -13.01 -43.12
C SER A 689 -9.62 -14.12 -42.10
N GLN A 690 -9.71 -15.37 -42.56
CA GLN A 690 -10.00 -16.55 -41.71
C GLN A 690 -11.26 -16.42 -40.83
N GLY A 691 -12.32 -15.78 -41.35
CA GLY A 691 -13.59 -15.60 -40.62
C GLY A 691 -13.60 -14.46 -39.59
N VAL A 692 -12.51 -13.68 -39.48
CA VAL A 692 -12.41 -12.50 -38.59
C VAL A 692 -12.42 -11.22 -39.43
N ALA A 693 -13.25 -10.25 -39.06
CA ALA A 693 -13.30 -8.93 -39.67
C ALA A 693 -12.38 -7.96 -38.90
N ASN A 694 -11.35 -7.43 -39.56
CA ASN A 694 -10.48 -6.39 -39.00
C ASN A 694 -10.87 -5.04 -39.62
N HIS A 695 -11.33 -4.11 -38.78
CA HIS A 695 -11.61 -2.73 -39.18
C HIS A 695 -10.33 -1.89 -39.08
N THR A 696 -9.97 -1.16 -40.14
CA THR A 696 -8.79 -0.30 -40.19
C THR A 696 -9.22 1.14 -40.47
N ALA A 697 -8.80 2.08 -39.62
CA ALA A 697 -8.94 3.52 -39.90
C ALA A 697 -7.83 3.97 -40.85
N VAL A 698 -8.17 4.84 -41.77
CA VAL A 698 -7.25 5.49 -42.70
C VAL A 698 -7.35 6.99 -42.49
N PHE A 699 -6.21 7.59 -42.15
CA PHE A 699 -6.06 9.04 -42.00
C PHE A 699 -5.29 9.59 -43.19
N GLU A 700 -5.88 10.52 -43.93
CA GLU A 700 -5.32 11.10 -45.15
C GLU A 700 -5.33 12.63 -45.10
N TRP A 701 -4.33 13.27 -45.70
CA TRP A 701 -4.25 14.74 -45.83
C TRP A 701 -3.55 15.14 -47.14
N ASP A 702 -3.69 16.40 -47.54
CA ASP A 702 -2.95 16.95 -48.66
C ASP A 702 -1.55 17.43 -48.20
N PRO A 703 -0.50 17.25 -49.02
CA PRO A 703 0.85 17.63 -48.65
C PRO A 703 0.99 19.14 -48.47
N ALA A 704 1.70 19.55 -47.41
CA ALA A 704 2.02 20.96 -47.18
C ALA A 704 3.27 21.38 -47.97
N GLU A 705 3.32 22.63 -48.43
CA GLU A 705 4.47 23.18 -49.15
C GLU A 705 5.76 23.07 -48.31
N ALA A 706 6.87 22.67 -48.94
CA ALA A 706 8.18 22.44 -48.31
C ALA A 706 8.24 21.40 -47.17
N ALA A 707 7.20 20.58 -46.98
CA ALA A 707 7.20 19.51 -45.98
C ALA A 707 8.04 18.30 -46.41
N VAL A 708 8.94 17.86 -45.53
CA VAL A 708 9.78 16.67 -45.68
C VAL A 708 9.17 15.47 -44.94
N SER A 709 8.40 15.72 -43.87
CA SER A 709 7.75 14.67 -43.09
C SER A 709 6.59 15.22 -42.27
N TYR A 710 5.79 14.31 -41.71
CA TYR A 710 4.58 14.60 -40.95
C TYR A 710 4.60 13.84 -39.62
N GLU A 711 4.14 14.52 -38.59
CA GLU A 711 3.80 13.90 -37.32
C GLU A 711 2.28 13.82 -37.21
N VAL A 712 1.78 12.63 -36.88
CA VAL A 712 0.35 12.34 -36.87
C VAL A 712 -0.04 11.84 -35.48
N GLN A 713 -1.14 12.36 -34.97
CA GLN A 713 -1.75 11.90 -33.73
C GLN A 713 -3.23 11.63 -33.98
N TRP A 714 -3.80 10.63 -33.33
CA TRP A 714 -5.24 10.37 -33.39
C TRP A 714 -5.80 10.08 -32.01
N ARG A 715 -7.10 10.32 -31.83
CA ARG A 715 -7.84 9.99 -30.61
C ARG A 715 -9.25 9.55 -30.96
N ARG A 716 -9.88 8.83 -30.04
CA ARG A 716 -11.26 8.34 -30.15
C ARG A 716 -12.08 8.84 -28.97
N ASP A 717 -13.29 9.34 -29.21
CA ASP A 717 -14.27 9.71 -28.16
C ASP A 717 -13.71 10.66 -27.08
N ASN A 718 -12.87 11.61 -27.47
CA ASN A 718 -12.13 12.53 -26.59
C ASN A 718 -11.11 11.86 -25.64
N SER A 719 -10.60 10.67 -25.98
CA SER A 719 -9.45 10.04 -25.31
C SER A 719 -8.16 10.85 -25.48
N ASP A 720 -7.12 10.41 -24.77
CA ASP A 720 -5.75 10.88 -24.99
C ASP A 720 -5.32 10.71 -26.45
N TRP A 721 -4.45 11.62 -26.91
CA TRP A 721 -3.84 11.56 -28.23
C TRP A 721 -2.80 10.44 -28.31
N ILE A 722 -2.96 9.56 -29.29
CA ILE A 722 -2.04 8.47 -29.61
C ILE A 722 -1.12 8.93 -30.73
N ASN A 723 0.18 8.94 -30.46
CA ASN A 723 1.21 9.27 -31.45
C ASN A 723 1.42 8.13 -32.43
N LEU A 724 1.44 8.45 -33.72
CA LEU A 724 1.91 7.54 -34.77
C LEU A 724 3.38 7.83 -35.07
N PRO A 725 4.13 6.84 -35.58
CA PRO A 725 5.49 7.07 -36.07
C PRO A 725 5.53 8.19 -37.10
N ARG A 726 6.57 9.04 -37.04
CA ARG A 726 6.80 10.10 -38.02
C ARG A 726 6.87 9.49 -39.42
N THR A 727 6.14 10.07 -40.36
CA THR A 727 5.94 9.51 -41.70
C THR A 727 6.27 10.53 -42.79
N GLY A 728 6.84 10.07 -43.90
CA GLY A 728 6.97 10.88 -45.13
C GLY A 728 5.74 10.82 -46.03
N TYR A 729 4.82 9.89 -45.76
CA TYR A 729 3.60 9.69 -46.53
C TYR A 729 2.49 10.63 -46.06
N THR A 730 1.51 10.89 -46.92
CA THR A 730 0.32 11.68 -46.63
C THR A 730 -0.90 10.83 -46.20
N ARG A 731 -0.64 9.56 -45.86
CA ARG A 731 -1.63 8.57 -45.43
C ARG A 731 -1.04 7.69 -44.33
N VAL A 732 -1.82 7.41 -43.28
CA VAL A 732 -1.48 6.42 -42.24
C VAL A 732 -2.68 5.55 -41.94
N GLU A 733 -2.43 4.26 -41.74
CA GLU A 733 -3.45 3.25 -41.43
C GLU A 733 -3.28 2.74 -40.01
N VAL A 734 -4.40 2.67 -39.27
CA VAL A 734 -4.45 2.14 -37.91
C VAL A 734 -5.40 0.93 -37.90
N PRO A 735 -4.88 -0.30 -37.74
CA PRO A 735 -5.71 -1.50 -37.72
C PRO A 735 -6.42 -1.69 -36.38
N ASN A 736 -7.46 -2.52 -36.39
CA ASN A 736 -8.22 -2.99 -35.21
C ASN A 736 -8.94 -1.88 -34.43
N ILE A 737 -9.57 -0.95 -35.14
CA ILE A 737 -10.30 0.16 -34.51
C ILE A 737 -11.65 -0.28 -33.90
N TYR A 738 -12.02 0.33 -32.77
CA TYR A 738 -13.34 0.20 -32.16
C TYR A 738 -14.31 1.25 -32.73
N ALA A 739 -15.62 0.99 -32.64
CA ALA A 739 -16.63 1.96 -33.09
C ALA A 739 -16.60 3.23 -32.21
N GLY A 740 -16.57 4.40 -32.82
CA GLY A 740 -16.57 5.67 -32.09
C GLY A 740 -16.25 6.88 -32.96
N GLY A 741 -16.22 8.05 -32.34
CA GLY A 741 -15.86 9.31 -32.97
C GLY A 741 -14.35 9.47 -33.04
N PHE A 742 -13.77 9.37 -34.23
CA PHE A 742 -12.34 9.57 -34.45
C PHE A 742 -12.04 11.02 -34.81
N THR A 743 -10.96 11.54 -34.23
CA THR A 743 -10.31 12.78 -34.67
C THR A 743 -8.82 12.51 -34.79
N PHE A 744 -8.19 13.02 -35.86
CA PHE A 744 -6.74 13.00 -35.98
C PHE A 744 -6.22 14.41 -36.19
N ARG A 745 -4.99 14.67 -35.77
CA ARG A 745 -4.27 15.89 -36.08
C ARG A 745 -2.92 15.57 -36.68
N VAL A 746 -2.51 16.38 -37.64
CA VAL A 746 -1.23 16.24 -38.34
C VAL A 746 -0.53 17.59 -38.43
N ARG A 747 0.79 17.60 -38.27
CA ARG A 747 1.64 18.77 -38.53
C ARG A 747 2.75 18.39 -39.49
N ALA A 748 3.13 19.35 -40.33
CA ALA A 748 4.19 19.22 -41.32
C ALA A 748 5.53 19.70 -40.74
N MET A 749 6.62 19.07 -41.17
CA MET A 749 7.98 19.40 -40.79
C MET A 749 8.81 19.68 -42.04
N ASN A 750 9.51 20.82 -42.10
CA ASN A 750 10.41 21.12 -43.21
C ASN A 750 11.80 20.48 -43.03
N ALA A 751 12.70 20.72 -43.99
CA ALA A 751 14.09 20.22 -43.98
C ALA A 751 14.95 20.74 -42.82
N LEU A 752 14.50 21.78 -42.10
CA LEU A 752 15.17 22.36 -40.93
C LEU A 752 14.52 21.89 -39.61
N ASP A 753 13.66 20.86 -39.64
CA ASP A 753 12.89 20.35 -38.51
C ASP A 753 11.96 21.40 -37.85
N VAL A 754 11.56 22.44 -38.60
CA VAL A 754 10.57 23.41 -38.15
C VAL A 754 9.17 22.88 -38.44
N ALA A 755 8.35 22.80 -37.38
CA ALA A 755 7.00 22.27 -37.41
C ALA A 755 5.96 23.36 -37.74
N SER A 756 4.94 23.02 -38.52
CA SER A 756 3.72 23.83 -38.60
C SER A 756 2.85 23.68 -37.34
N ILE A 757 1.82 24.53 -37.24
CA ILE A 757 0.71 24.30 -36.34
C ILE A 757 0.02 22.97 -36.68
N TRP A 758 -0.61 22.35 -35.69
CA TRP A 758 -1.44 21.16 -35.91
C TRP A 758 -2.67 21.52 -36.75
N ALA A 759 -2.89 20.80 -37.84
CA ALA A 759 -4.18 20.72 -38.49
C ALA A 759 -4.97 19.57 -37.86
N THR A 760 -6.19 19.83 -37.41
CA THR A 760 -7.06 18.83 -36.77
C THR A 760 -8.22 18.51 -37.69
N SER A 761 -8.55 17.23 -37.85
CA SER A 761 -9.67 16.77 -38.66
C SER A 761 -11.00 17.05 -37.97
N THR A 762 -12.08 17.13 -38.75
CA THR A 762 -13.43 17.02 -38.17
C THR A 762 -13.62 15.64 -37.54
N LEU A 763 -14.49 15.56 -36.54
CA LEU A 763 -14.85 14.29 -35.92
C LEU A 763 -15.66 13.45 -36.92
N VAL A 764 -15.22 12.23 -37.17
CA VAL A 764 -15.90 11.27 -38.05
C VAL A 764 -16.24 10.03 -37.24
N GLN A 765 -17.51 9.64 -37.27
CA GLN A 765 -17.97 8.39 -36.69
C GLN A 765 -17.54 7.24 -37.60
N LEU A 766 -16.73 6.32 -37.09
CA LEU A 766 -16.36 5.12 -37.81
C LEU A 766 -17.06 3.91 -37.19
N ASP A 767 -17.64 3.09 -38.05
CA ASP A 767 -18.13 1.77 -37.68
C ASP A 767 -16.91 0.86 -37.43
N GLY A 768 -16.66 0.57 -36.16
CA GLY A 768 -15.67 -0.39 -35.71
C GLY A 768 -16.31 -1.47 -34.86
N ILE A 769 -15.52 -2.12 -34.01
CA ILE A 769 -15.99 -3.21 -33.15
C ILE A 769 -16.97 -2.67 -32.09
N VAL A 770 -18.17 -3.24 -32.03
CA VAL A 770 -19.29 -2.78 -31.19
C VAL A 770 -19.32 -3.55 -29.87
N GLY A 771 -18.72 -2.97 -28.83
CA GLY A 771 -18.86 -3.43 -27.43
C GLY A 771 -18.00 -4.65 -27.03
N PRO A 772 -18.01 -4.99 -25.72
CA PRO A 772 -17.31 -6.18 -25.20
C PRO A 772 -17.87 -7.46 -25.83
N PRO A 773 -17.09 -8.57 -25.86
CA PRO A 773 -17.53 -9.82 -26.49
C PRO A 773 -18.93 -10.26 -26.02
N PRO A 774 -19.81 -10.67 -26.95
CA PRO A 774 -21.10 -11.25 -26.57
C PRO A 774 -20.91 -12.49 -25.70
N VAL A 775 -21.94 -12.81 -24.92
CA VAL A 775 -21.97 -13.98 -24.05
C VAL A 775 -22.00 -15.27 -24.89
N VAL A 776 -21.40 -16.35 -24.38
CA VAL A 776 -21.48 -17.70 -24.95
C VAL A 776 -22.96 -18.08 -25.17
N THR A 777 -23.33 -18.64 -26.32
CA THR A 777 -24.75 -18.89 -26.65
C THR A 777 -25.33 -20.12 -25.96
N SER A 778 -24.48 -21.07 -25.55
CA SER A 778 -24.87 -22.25 -24.76
C SER A 778 -23.67 -22.85 -24.05
N LEU A 779 -23.89 -23.59 -22.97
CA LEU A 779 -22.88 -24.41 -22.31
C LEU A 779 -23.57 -25.69 -21.84
N VAL A 780 -23.07 -26.84 -22.30
CA VAL A 780 -23.66 -28.17 -22.06
C VAL A 780 -22.60 -29.10 -21.53
N ALA A 781 -22.87 -29.78 -20.41
CA ALA A 781 -22.01 -30.81 -19.85
C ALA A 781 -22.61 -32.20 -20.11
N ARG A 782 -21.84 -33.09 -20.74
CA ARG A 782 -22.20 -34.49 -21.00
C ARG A 782 -21.38 -35.42 -20.12
N SER A 783 -22.05 -36.42 -19.56
CA SER A 783 -21.42 -37.44 -18.73
C SER A 783 -20.62 -38.43 -19.59
N LEU A 784 -19.37 -38.69 -19.21
CA LEU A 784 -18.52 -39.75 -19.77
C LEU A 784 -18.02 -40.68 -18.66
N LEU A 785 -17.54 -41.86 -19.04
CA LEU A 785 -16.88 -42.76 -18.09
C LEU A 785 -15.60 -42.12 -17.56
N PHE A 786 -15.55 -41.88 -16.25
CA PHE A 786 -14.46 -41.14 -15.58
C PHE A 786 -14.16 -39.76 -16.18
N GLY A 787 -15.17 -39.10 -16.76
CA GLY A 787 -14.98 -37.79 -17.37
C GLY A 787 -16.26 -37.01 -17.62
N ILE A 788 -16.10 -35.74 -17.99
CA ILE A 788 -17.18 -34.83 -18.39
C ILE A 788 -16.74 -34.16 -19.68
N GLN A 789 -17.58 -34.20 -20.72
CA GLN A 789 -17.39 -33.39 -21.93
C GLN A 789 -18.20 -32.10 -21.84
N LEU A 790 -17.57 -30.98 -22.15
CA LEU A 790 -18.18 -29.67 -22.22
C LEU A 790 -18.27 -29.24 -23.69
N ASP A 791 -19.46 -28.85 -24.12
CA ASP A 791 -19.70 -28.24 -25.42
C ASP A 791 -20.30 -26.85 -25.19
N TRP A 792 -19.78 -25.82 -25.85
CA TRP A 792 -20.30 -24.46 -25.76
C TRP A 792 -20.61 -23.82 -27.12
N GLY A 793 -21.57 -22.91 -27.12
CA GLY A 793 -22.04 -22.24 -28.32
C GLY A 793 -21.29 -20.91 -28.56
N LEU A 794 -20.83 -20.71 -29.79
CA LEU A 794 -20.23 -19.44 -30.21
C LEU A 794 -21.27 -18.59 -30.95
N PRO A 795 -21.36 -17.27 -30.70
CA PRO A 795 -22.34 -16.41 -31.34
C PRO A 795 -22.05 -16.23 -32.84
N PRO A 796 -23.08 -16.21 -33.70
CA PRO A 796 -22.92 -15.97 -35.14
C PRO A 796 -22.69 -14.48 -35.44
N GLY A 797 -21.77 -14.18 -36.38
CA GLY A 797 -21.49 -12.82 -36.85
C GLY A 797 -19.99 -12.48 -36.89
N PRO A 798 -19.59 -11.35 -37.50
CA PRO A 798 -18.21 -10.89 -37.47
C PRO A 798 -17.80 -10.56 -36.02
N SER A 799 -16.74 -11.19 -35.51
CA SER A 799 -16.27 -10.99 -34.13
C SER A 799 -14.75 -11.14 -34.02
N ILE A 800 -14.14 -10.46 -33.04
CA ILE A 800 -12.70 -10.50 -32.75
C ILE A 800 -12.36 -11.37 -31.54
N ILE A 801 -13.21 -12.35 -31.21
CA ILE A 801 -12.96 -13.30 -30.12
C ILE A 801 -11.65 -14.05 -30.39
N GLU A 802 -10.77 -14.01 -29.41
CA GLU A 802 -9.51 -14.75 -29.42
C GLU A 802 -9.67 -16.12 -28.79
N ARG A 803 -10.41 -16.20 -27.67
CA ARG A 803 -10.47 -17.40 -26.84
C ARG A 803 -11.73 -17.46 -25.97
N THR A 804 -12.07 -18.67 -25.53
CA THR A 804 -13.07 -18.94 -24.50
C THR A 804 -12.36 -19.31 -23.21
N GLU A 805 -12.70 -18.66 -22.11
CA GLU A 805 -12.27 -19.04 -20.77
C GLU A 805 -13.36 -19.86 -20.10
N VAL A 806 -13.01 -21.04 -19.60
CA VAL A 806 -13.94 -21.94 -18.90
C VAL A 806 -13.48 -22.10 -17.46
N TYR A 807 -14.41 -21.95 -16.53
CA TYR A 807 -14.20 -22.08 -15.09
C TYR A 807 -15.05 -23.23 -14.57
N TYR A 808 -14.59 -23.85 -13.49
CA TYR A 808 -15.34 -24.90 -12.81
C TYR A 808 -15.31 -24.73 -11.29
N SER A 809 -16.33 -25.22 -10.61
CA SER A 809 -16.43 -25.26 -9.15
C SER A 809 -16.86 -26.65 -8.68
N GLN A 810 -16.48 -27.01 -7.45
CA GLN A 810 -16.96 -28.23 -6.78
C GLN A 810 -18.33 -28.05 -6.11
N ASN A 811 -18.88 -26.82 -6.12
CA ASN A 811 -20.22 -26.50 -5.68
C ASN A 811 -20.93 -25.64 -6.74
N SER A 812 -22.20 -25.31 -6.54
CA SER A 812 -23.01 -24.57 -7.51
C SER A 812 -22.70 -23.08 -7.63
N SER A 813 -21.83 -22.52 -6.79
CA SER A 813 -21.53 -21.08 -6.73
C SER A 813 -20.30 -20.71 -7.55
N PHE A 814 -20.35 -19.53 -8.18
CA PHE A 814 -19.22 -18.96 -8.90
C PHE A 814 -18.11 -18.45 -7.96
N GLU A 815 -18.41 -18.12 -6.70
CA GLU A 815 -17.41 -17.58 -5.74
C GLU A 815 -16.24 -18.54 -5.50
N SER A 816 -16.47 -19.85 -5.60
CA SER A 816 -15.43 -20.87 -5.48
C SER A 816 -15.00 -21.46 -6.82
N ALA A 817 -15.38 -20.83 -7.94
CA ALA A 817 -15.00 -21.28 -9.26
C ALA A 817 -13.53 -20.94 -9.54
N ILE A 818 -12.80 -21.92 -10.06
CA ILE A 818 -11.40 -21.77 -10.48
C ILE A 818 -11.28 -22.01 -11.99
N PRO A 819 -10.23 -21.47 -12.65
CA PRO A 819 -10.04 -21.65 -14.08
C PRO A 819 -9.86 -23.15 -14.43
N LEU A 820 -10.68 -23.66 -15.36
CA LEU A 820 -10.48 -24.97 -15.97
C LEU A 820 -9.43 -24.88 -17.08
N GLY A 821 -9.55 -23.85 -17.92
CA GLY A 821 -8.67 -23.66 -19.07
C GLY A 821 -9.11 -22.52 -19.98
N VAL A 822 -8.23 -22.23 -20.94
CA VAL A 822 -8.42 -21.20 -21.96
C VAL A 822 -8.29 -21.87 -23.33
N PHE A 823 -9.32 -21.71 -24.16
CA PHE A 823 -9.46 -22.41 -25.44
C PHE A 823 -9.49 -21.40 -26.58
N ALA A 824 -8.56 -21.51 -27.53
CA ALA A 824 -8.49 -20.59 -28.67
C ALA A 824 -9.75 -20.69 -29.54
N TYR A 825 -10.28 -19.57 -29.98
CA TYR A 825 -11.37 -19.53 -30.96
C TYR A 825 -10.91 -20.16 -32.28
N PRO A 826 -11.73 -20.97 -32.99
CA PRO A 826 -13.15 -21.28 -32.73
C PRO A 826 -13.37 -22.58 -31.94
N GLN A 827 -12.44 -23.01 -31.08
CA GLN A 827 -12.64 -24.20 -30.26
C GLN A 827 -13.87 -24.03 -29.35
N ASN A 828 -14.75 -25.03 -29.40
CA ASN A 828 -16.05 -24.98 -28.76
C ASN A 828 -16.39 -26.23 -27.94
N THR A 829 -15.39 -27.09 -27.70
CA THR A 829 -15.55 -28.33 -26.94
C THR A 829 -14.27 -28.66 -26.15
N HIS A 830 -14.43 -29.27 -24.99
CA HIS A 830 -13.34 -29.77 -24.16
C HIS A 830 -13.78 -30.97 -23.32
N THR A 831 -12.90 -31.96 -23.16
CA THR A 831 -13.19 -33.15 -22.35
C THR A 831 -12.27 -33.24 -21.15
N LEU A 832 -12.88 -33.23 -19.96
CA LEU A 832 -12.23 -33.42 -18.68
C LEU A 832 -12.23 -34.92 -18.33
N MET A 833 -11.05 -35.55 -18.28
CA MET A 833 -10.87 -36.98 -17.97
C MET A 833 -10.20 -37.17 -16.61
N GLY A 834 -10.28 -38.38 -16.05
CA GLY A 834 -9.64 -38.74 -14.78
C GLY A 834 -10.46 -38.39 -13.53
N LEU A 835 -11.77 -38.20 -13.70
CA LEU A 835 -12.69 -37.96 -12.59
C LEU A 835 -13.11 -39.28 -11.94
N SER A 836 -13.32 -39.30 -10.63
CA SER A 836 -13.92 -40.46 -9.95
C SER A 836 -15.36 -40.67 -10.43
N ALA A 837 -15.83 -41.92 -10.41
CA ALA A 837 -17.21 -42.26 -10.76
C ALA A 837 -18.21 -41.41 -9.97
N GLY A 838 -19.23 -40.85 -10.64
CA GLY A 838 -20.25 -40.01 -10.03
C GLY A 838 -19.80 -38.61 -9.60
N LYS A 839 -18.54 -38.19 -9.83
CA LYS A 839 -18.06 -36.87 -9.43
C LYS A 839 -18.82 -35.75 -10.14
N GLU A 840 -19.30 -34.78 -9.37
CA GLU A 840 -20.05 -33.62 -9.87
C GLU A 840 -19.22 -32.34 -9.84
N LEU A 841 -19.39 -31.51 -10.87
CA LEU A 841 -18.76 -30.19 -11.04
C LEU A 841 -19.76 -29.23 -11.69
N TRP A 842 -19.59 -27.92 -11.45
CA TRP A 842 -20.38 -26.85 -12.07
C TRP A 842 -19.49 -25.99 -12.95
N PHE A 843 -19.96 -25.58 -14.12
CA PHE A 843 -19.16 -24.90 -15.14
C PHE A 843 -19.73 -23.54 -15.57
N TRP A 844 -18.82 -22.63 -15.90
CA TRP A 844 -19.10 -21.31 -16.48
C TRP A 844 -18.13 -21.04 -17.63
N ALA A 845 -18.57 -20.33 -18.65
CA ALA A 845 -17.74 -19.94 -19.78
C ALA A 845 -17.92 -18.46 -20.13
N ARG A 846 -16.87 -17.81 -20.60
CA ARG A 846 -16.93 -16.46 -21.19
C ARG A 846 -16.01 -16.34 -22.39
N LEU A 847 -16.31 -15.40 -23.28
CA LEU A 847 -15.48 -15.10 -24.45
C LEU A 847 -14.56 -13.92 -24.15
N VAL A 848 -13.33 -13.97 -24.66
CA VAL A 848 -12.34 -12.89 -24.54
C VAL A 848 -11.85 -12.51 -25.92
N ASP A 849 -11.74 -11.21 -26.18
CA ASP A 849 -11.27 -10.69 -27.46
C ASP A 849 -9.74 -10.67 -27.60
N LYS A 850 -9.26 -10.41 -28.83
CA LYS A 850 -7.83 -10.26 -29.16
C LYS A 850 -7.11 -9.11 -28.46
N ASN A 851 -7.84 -8.22 -27.80
CA ASN A 851 -7.29 -7.10 -27.02
C ASN A 851 -7.29 -7.40 -25.50
N GLY A 852 -7.74 -8.59 -25.10
CA GLY A 852 -7.76 -9.03 -23.71
C GLY A 852 -9.02 -8.61 -22.91
N VAL A 853 -10.03 -8.03 -23.55
CA VAL A 853 -11.29 -7.63 -22.90
C VAL A 853 -12.21 -8.84 -22.75
N ALA A 854 -12.58 -9.16 -21.51
CA ALA A 854 -13.46 -10.28 -21.21
C ALA A 854 -14.95 -9.91 -21.30
N GLY A 855 -15.74 -10.75 -21.97
CA GLY A 855 -17.20 -10.68 -21.98
C GLY A 855 -17.84 -11.21 -20.69
N ALA A 856 -19.17 -11.16 -20.61
CA ALA A 856 -19.91 -11.66 -19.45
C ALA A 856 -19.96 -13.21 -19.41
N TRP A 857 -20.08 -13.74 -18.18
CA TRP A 857 -20.15 -15.17 -17.91
C TRP A 857 -21.49 -15.79 -18.36
N TYR A 858 -21.42 -17.03 -18.83
CA TYR A 858 -22.56 -17.92 -19.07
C TYR A 858 -22.41 -19.23 -18.30
N PRO A 859 -23.35 -19.60 -17.41
CA PRO A 859 -24.44 -18.76 -16.87
C PRO A 859 -23.93 -17.50 -16.18
N ALA A 860 -24.80 -16.55 -15.81
CA ALA A 860 -24.36 -15.36 -15.07
C ALA A 860 -23.65 -15.74 -13.76
N ALA A 861 -22.63 -14.98 -13.35
CA ALA A 861 -21.84 -15.27 -12.14
C ALA A 861 -22.66 -15.26 -10.85
N SER A 862 -23.78 -14.53 -10.82
CA SER A 862 -24.75 -14.54 -9.70
C SER A 862 -25.70 -15.74 -9.71
N GLY A 863 -25.63 -16.61 -10.73
CA GLY A 863 -26.48 -17.77 -10.92
C GLY A 863 -25.76 -19.10 -10.67
N ILE A 864 -26.51 -20.21 -10.77
CA ILE A 864 -26.00 -21.57 -10.63
C ILE A 864 -25.28 -21.99 -11.92
N GLY A 865 -24.08 -22.56 -11.80
CA GLY A 865 -23.31 -23.06 -12.95
C GLY A 865 -23.95 -24.26 -13.65
N VAL A 866 -23.46 -24.60 -14.85
CA VAL A 866 -23.95 -25.79 -15.57
C VAL A 866 -23.39 -27.03 -14.89
N ARG A 867 -24.26 -27.89 -14.35
CA ARG A 867 -23.86 -29.12 -13.66
C ARG A 867 -23.41 -30.19 -14.67
N GLY A 868 -22.22 -30.75 -14.47
CA GLY A 868 -21.73 -31.95 -15.13
C GLY A 868 -21.38 -33.03 -14.11
N GLN A 869 -21.59 -34.29 -14.47
CA GLN A 869 -21.29 -35.45 -13.62
C GLN A 869 -20.59 -36.53 -14.42
N ALA A 870 -19.48 -37.07 -13.90
CA ALA A 870 -18.85 -38.24 -14.47
C ALA A 870 -19.73 -39.48 -14.25
N SER A 871 -19.80 -40.39 -15.22
CA SER A 871 -20.69 -41.55 -15.14
C SER A 871 -20.43 -42.37 -13.89
N SER A 872 -21.50 -42.77 -13.19
CA SER A 872 -21.45 -43.70 -12.07
C SER A 872 -21.74 -45.15 -12.49
N ASP A 873 -21.96 -45.40 -13.78
CA ASP A 873 -22.24 -46.73 -14.31
C ASP A 873 -20.93 -47.52 -14.57
N ALA A 874 -20.78 -48.64 -13.87
CA ALA A 874 -19.60 -49.52 -13.94
C ALA A 874 -19.67 -50.56 -15.08
N GLY A 875 -20.79 -50.69 -15.78
CA GLY A 875 -21.01 -51.70 -16.83
C GLY A 875 -19.91 -51.76 -17.91
N PRO A 876 -19.47 -50.64 -18.50
CA PRO A 876 -18.44 -50.63 -19.56
C PRO A 876 -17.03 -51.05 -19.08
N ILE A 877 -16.72 -50.86 -17.79
CA ILE A 877 -15.44 -51.24 -17.18
C ILE A 877 -15.39 -52.76 -16.97
N LEU A 878 -16.49 -53.35 -16.53
CA LEU A 878 -16.62 -54.79 -16.31
C LEU A 878 -16.49 -55.57 -17.63
N GLU A 879 -17.04 -55.07 -18.74
CA GLU A 879 -16.85 -55.67 -20.08
C GLU A 879 -15.41 -55.57 -20.58
N GLN A 880 -14.69 -54.47 -20.31
CA GLN A 880 -13.29 -54.30 -20.74
C GLN A 880 -12.29 -55.12 -19.90
N ILE A 881 -12.59 -55.38 -18.62
CA ILE A 881 -11.73 -56.14 -17.71
C ILE A 881 -12.00 -57.64 -17.80
N GLY A 882 -13.26 -58.07 -17.92
CA GLY A 882 -13.64 -59.48 -18.01
C GLY A 882 -12.98 -60.22 -19.18
N GLY A 883 -12.77 -59.56 -20.32
CA GLY A 883 -12.13 -60.16 -21.50
C GLY A 883 -10.59 -60.27 -21.45
N LYS A 884 -9.91 -59.67 -20.47
CA LYS A 884 -8.44 -59.60 -20.41
C LYS A 884 -7.82 -60.33 -19.21
N ILE A 885 -8.56 -60.53 -18.12
CA ILE A 885 -8.05 -61.25 -16.93
C ILE A 885 -8.01 -62.78 -17.15
N GLU A 886 -8.86 -63.35 -18.01
CA GLU A 886 -8.86 -64.80 -18.30
C GLU A 886 -7.68 -65.27 -19.18
N LYS A 887 -6.88 -64.35 -19.76
CA LYS A 887 -5.84 -64.67 -20.77
C LYS A 887 -4.39 -64.51 -20.32
N SER A 888 -4.09 -64.27 -19.05
CA SER A 888 -2.70 -64.21 -18.58
C SER A 888 -2.47 -65.02 -17.31
N MET A 889 -1.32 -65.70 -17.23
CA MET A 889 -0.92 -66.60 -16.15
C MET A 889 -0.84 -65.95 -14.74
N LEU A 890 -1.09 -64.65 -14.62
CA LEU A 890 -1.19 -63.95 -13.33
C LEU A 890 -2.48 -64.29 -12.55
N GLY A 891 -3.54 -64.73 -13.23
CA GLY A 891 -4.84 -65.02 -12.59
C GLY A 891 -4.84 -66.26 -11.69
N GLN A 892 -3.90 -67.18 -11.85
CA GLN A 892 -3.82 -68.41 -11.05
C GLN A 892 -2.93 -68.27 -9.79
N GLU A 893 -2.00 -67.32 -9.77
CA GLU A 893 -1.20 -67.02 -8.56
C GLU A 893 -1.97 -66.14 -7.58
N LEU A 894 -2.71 -65.13 -8.06
CA LEU A 894 -3.50 -64.24 -7.19
C LEU A 894 -4.65 -64.97 -6.47
N VAL A 895 -5.27 -65.96 -7.12
CA VAL A 895 -6.34 -66.76 -6.49
C VAL A 895 -5.80 -67.64 -5.37
N LYS A 896 -4.52 -68.06 -5.45
CA LYS A 896 -3.88 -68.91 -4.44
C LYS A 896 -3.46 -68.16 -3.17
N GLU A 897 -3.14 -66.87 -3.29
CA GLU A 897 -2.76 -66.00 -2.17
C GLU A 897 -3.98 -65.39 -1.45
N ILE A 898 -5.13 -65.32 -2.13
CA ILE A 898 -6.41 -64.84 -1.57
C ILE A 898 -7.14 -65.93 -0.75
N GLU A 899 -6.89 -67.22 -0.99
CA GLU A 899 -7.55 -68.32 -0.26
C GLU A 899 -6.89 -68.69 1.08
N SER A 900 -5.69 -68.19 1.41
CA SER A 900 -5.02 -68.46 2.69
C SER A 900 -5.24 -67.34 3.72
N GLY A 901 -6.51 -67.06 4.03
CA GLY A 901 -6.92 -66.02 4.97
C GLY A 901 -6.06 -65.95 6.24
N GLY A 902 -5.57 -64.75 6.55
CA GLY A 902 -4.75 -64.45 7.73
C GLY A 902 -4.86 -62.99 8.12
N GLU A 903 -5.89 -62.69 8.90
CA GLU A 903 -6.00 -61.70 9.98
C GLU A 903 -5.29 -60.32 9.95
N SER A 904 -6.15 -59.31 10.15
CA SER A 904 -5.98 -58.13 11.01
C SER A 904 -5.23 -56.90 10.47
N ALA A 905 -6.03 -55.95 10.01
CA ALA A 905 -6.18 -54.62 10.61
C ALA A 905 -4.92 -53.95 11.18
N THR A 906 -4.36 -52.97 10.46
CA THR A 906 -4.03 -51.59 10.90
C THR A 906 -3.06 -50.97 9.90
N GLU A 907 -3.50 -50.06 9.02
CA GLU A 907 -2.80 -48.78 8.79
C GLU A 907 -3.72 -47.76 8.08
N ILE A 908 -5.01 -47.74 8.45
CA ILE A 908 -5.93 -46.62 8.16
C ILE A 908 -5.65 -45.48 9.16
N LYS A 909 -4.39 -45.03 9.27
CA LYS A 909 -4.02 -43.89 10.12
C LYS A 909 -2.93 -42.98 9.57
N GLU A 910 -2.15 -43.37 8.55
CA GLU A 910 -1.12 -42.48 7.99
C GLU A 910 -1.51 -41.79 6.67
N VAL A 911 -2.45 -42.34 5.89
CA VAL A 911 -2.87 -41.68 4.62
C VAL A 911 -3.88 -40.54 4.84
N LYS A 912 -4.38 -40.38 6.07
CA LYS A 912 -5.25 -39.25 6.44
C LYS A 912 -4.46 -37.97 6.78
N ASP A 913 -3.15 -38.09 7.01
CA ASP A 913 -2.29 -36.97 7.45
C ASP A 913 -1.49 -36.30 6.31
N SER A 914 -1.60 -36.77 5.06
CA SER A 914 -1.06 -36.07 3.89
C SER A 914 -2.15 -35.46 3.01
N LEU A 915 -3.10 -34.77 3.66
CA LEU A 915 -4.01 -33.83 3.01
C LEU A 915 -3.24 -32.55 2.67
N SER A 916 -2.40 -32.62 1.65
CA SER A 916 -1.84 -31.50 0.89
C SER A 916 -1.74 -32.02 -0.53
N ALA A 917 -2.38 -31.33 -1.49
CA ALA A 917 -2.42 -31.79 -2.88
C ALA A 917 -1.02 -31.71 -3.51
N MET A 918 -0.17 -32.70 -3.25
CA MET A 918 1.10 -32.91 -3.94
C MET A 918 0.92 -34.04 -4.95
N ILE A 919 0.97 -33.72 -6.25
CA ILE A 919 1.08 -34.72 -7.31
C ILE A 919 2.58 -34.96 -7.52
N SER A 920 3.07 -36.16 -7.19
CA SER A 920 4.47 -36.51 -7.42
C SER A 920 4.61 -37.67 -8.41
N MET A 921 5.43 -37.49 -9.44
CA MET A 921 5.93 -38.56 -10.28
C MET A 921 7.33 -38.95 -9.78
N LYS A 922 7.55 -40.23 -9.46
CA LYS A 922 8.84 -40.76 -9.01
C LYS A 922 9.20 -41.99 -9.84
N ALA A 923 10.41 -42.03 -10.35
CA ALA A 923 11.01 -43.18 -11.00
C ALA A 923 12.35 -43.44 -10.32
N GLY A 924 12.60 -44.67 -9.88
CA GLY A 924 13.86 -45.00 -9.24
C GLY A 924 14.24 -46.45 -9.45
N VAL A 925 15.55 -46.69 -9.43
CA VAL A 925 16.13 -48.01 -9.54
C VAL A 925 17.21 -48.16 -8.46
N THR A 926 17.21 -49.29 -7.78
CA THR A 926 18.26 -49.62 -6.82
C THR A 926 19.31 -50.46 -7.53
N VAL A 927 20.55 -49.96 -7.59
CA VAL A 927 21.69 -50.68 -8.15
C VAL A 927 22.77 -50.74 -7.07
N ASP A 928 23.28 -51.94 -6.78
CA ASP A 928 24.30 -52.22 -5.75
C ASP A 928 23.94 -51.68 -4.36
N GLY A 929 22.68 -51.81 -3.96
CA GLY A 929 22.18 -51.38 -2.65
C GLY A 929 22.02 -49.86 -2.49
N LYS A 930 22.28 -49.07 -3.54
CA LYS A 930 22.09 -47.62 -3.54
C LYS A 930 20.91 -47.23 -4.43
N TYR A 931 19.97 -46.48 -3.86
CA TYR A 931 18.77 -46.02 -4.56
C TYR A 931 19.08 -44.77 -5.39
N TYR A 932 18.81 -44.83 -6.69
CA TYR A 932 18.85 -43.68 -7.58
C TYR A 932 17.42 -43.35 -7.97
N GLY A 933 16.92 -42.22 -7.46
CA GLY A 933 15.56 -41.76 -7.69
C GLY A 933 15.54 -40.43 -8.41
N ALA A 934 14.73 -40.33 -9.46
CA ALA A 934 14.36 -39.08 -10.10
C ALA A 934 12.86 -38.85 -9.90
N GLY A 935 12.45 -37.61 -9.60
CA GLY A 935 11.05 -37.28 -9.44
C GLY A 935 10.73 -35.81 -9.60
N MET A 936 9.47 -35.53 -9.86
CA MET A 936 8.89 -34.19 -9.93
C MET A 936 7.67 -34.16 -9.03
N ALA A 937 7.56 -33.17 -8.16
CA ALA A 937 6.40 -32.93 -7.32
C ALA A 937 5.83 -31.54 -7.60
N LEU A 938 4.53 -31.46 -7.84
CA LEU A 938 3.78 -30.21 -7.89
C LEU A 938 2.83 -30.19 -6.71
N GLY A 939 2.85 -29.13 -5.92
CA GLY A 939 1.93 -29.03 -4.81
C GLY A 939 1.75 -27.63 -4.27
N VAL A 940 0.75 -27.52 -3.41
CA VAL A 940 0.46 -26.30 -2.65
C VAL A 940 0.66 -26.64 -1.18
N GLU A 941 1.54 -25.88 -0.53
CA GLU A 941 1.87 -26.04 0.87
C GLU A 941 1.40 -24.79 1.64
N ASN A 942 0.81 -25.00 2.81
CA ASN A 942 0.41 -23.91 3.68
C ASN A 942 1.59 -23.55 4.59
N THR A 943 2.28 -22.45 4.26
CA THR A 943 3.38 -21.95 5.09
C THR A 943 2.87 -20.88 6.06
N PRO A 944 3.61 -20.55 7.14
CA PRO A 944 3.23 -19.47 8.05
C PRO A 944 3.06 -18.10 7.39
N GLU A 945 3.60 -17.90 6.18
CA GLU A 945 3.49 -16.68 5.38
C GLU A 945 2.34 -16.74 4.33
N GLY A 946 1.57 -17.83 4.32
CA GLY A 946 0.45 -18.07 3.41
C GLY A 946 0.60 -19.33 2.56
N MET A 947 -0.38 -19.54 1.67
CA MET A 947 -0.38 -20.65 0.72
C MET A 947 0.68 -20.44 -0.36
N GLN A 948 1.67 -21.33 -0.43
CA GLN A 948 2.73 -21.30 -1.44
C GLN A 948 2.54 -22.45 -2.41
N THR A 949 2.50 -22.14 -3.71
CA THR A 949 2.53 -23.15 -4.77
C THR A 949 3.99 -23.43 -5.16
N GLN A 950 4.36 -24.70 -5.28
CA GLN A 950 5.73 -25.10 -5.58
C GLN A 950 5.80 -26.26 -6.57
N VAL A 951 6.86 -26.23 -7.39
CA VAL A 951 7.27 -27.32 -8.29
C VAL A 951 8.68 -27.73 -7.90
N LEU A 952 8.84 -28.95 -7.42
CA LEU A 952 10.09 -29.50 -6.92
C LEU A 952 10.57 -30.62 -7.83
N PHE A 953 11.84 -30.58 -8.23
CA PHE A 953 12.50 -31.64 -8.99
C PHE A 953 13.59 -32.27 -8.13
N LEU A 954 13.59 -33.60 -8.03
CA LEU A 954 14.64 -34.41 -7.44
C LEU A 954 15.31 -35.18 -8.57
N ALA A 955 16.52 -34.80 -8.97
CA ALA A 955 17.30 -35.52 -9.98
C ALA A 955 18.78 -35.14 -9.88
N ASP A 956 19.69 -36.08 -10.18
CA ASP A 956 21.13 -35.81 -10.26
C ASP A 956 21.48 -34.89 -11.45
N ARG A 957 20.66 -34.92 -12.51
CA ARG A 957 20.77 -34.05 -13.70
C ARG A 957 19.38 -33.69 -14.24
N LEU A 958 19.09 -32.40 -14.36
CA LEU A 958 17.89 -31.86 -14.99
C LEU A 958 18.30 -31.03 -16.22
N ALA A 959 17.88 -31.40 -17.43
CA ALA A 959 18.26 -30.70 -18.67
C ALA A 959 17.06 -30.43 -19.58
N LEU A 960 17.02 -29.26 -20.21
CA LEU A 960 16.17 -29.01 -21.37
C LEU A 960 16.89 -29.52 -22.61
N ILE A 961 16.24 -30.36 -23.41
CA ILE A 961 16.79 -30.93 -24.63
C ILE A 961 16.10 -30.28 -25.83
N ASN A 962 16.88 -29.66 -26.70
CA ASN A 962 16.44 -29.17 -28.00
C ASN A 962 17.09 -29.99 -29.12
N LEU A 963 16.28 -30.47 -30.07
CA LEU A 963 16.75 -31.23 -31.22
C LEU A 963 16.75 -30.33 -32.45
N GLN A 964 17.93 -29.91 -32.91
CA GLN A 964 18.07 -29.04 -34.07
C GLN A 964 19.05 -29.69 -35.06
N ASN A 965 18.62 -29.92 -36.30
CA ASN A 965 19.40 -30.59 -37.35
C ASN A 965 20.00 -31.95 -36.92
N SER A 966 19.23 -32.76 -36.18
CA SER A 966 19.68 -34.05 -35.60
C SER A 966 20.84 -33.96 -34.60
N VAL A 967 21.16 -32.76 -34.12
CA VAL A 967 22.09 -32.54 -33.01
C VAL A 967 21.27 -32.22 -31.75
N ILE A 968 21.48 -33.00 -30.71
CA ILE A 968 20.93 -32.75 -29.38
C ILE A 968 21.72 -31.60 -28.75
N THR A 969 21.06 -30.48 -28.45
CA THR A 969 21.63 -29.37 -27.68
C THR A 969 20.88 -29.23 -26.36
N THR A 970 21.60 -28.88 -25.29
CA THR A 970 21.00 -28.64 -23.97
C THR A 970 21.24 -27.18 -23.54
N PRO A 971 20.37 -26.24 -23.90
CA PRO A 971 20.58 -24.82 -23.62
C PRO A 971 20.54 -24.48 -22.13
N PHE A 972 19.89 -25.32 -21.32
CA PHE A 972 19.79 -25.20 -19.86
C PHE A 972 19.96 -26.58 -19.21
N VAL A 973 20.88 -26.70 -18.26
CA VAL A 973 21.06 -27.92 -17.47
C VAL A 973 21.46 -27.59 -16.03
N ILE A 974 20.85 -28.27 -15.06
CA ILE A 974 21.26 -28.30 -13.67
C ILE A 974 21.90 -29.67 -13.43
N GLN A 975 23.18 -29.68 -13.08
CA GLN A 975 23.93 -30.90 -12.79
C GLN A 975 24.99 -30.59 -11.74
N ASP A 976 25.24 -31.52 -10.81
CA ASP A 976 26.29 -31.38 -9.79
C ASP A 976 26.16 -30.09 -8.94
N GLY A 977 24.91 -29.65 -8.71
CA GLY A 977 24.59 -28.43 -7.95
C GLY A 977 24.86 -27.11 -8.67
N GLN A 978 25.15 -27.14 -9.97
CA GLN A 978 25.40 -25.95 -10.79
C GLN A 978 24.37 -25.83 -11.92
N THR A 979 23.89 -24.62 -12.16
CA THR A 979 23.11 -24.27 -13.34
C THR A 979 24.04 -23.83 -14.46
N ILE A 980 23.99 -24.54 -15.59
CA ILE A 980 24.74 -24.24 -16.80
C ILE A 980 23.75 -23.76 -17.86
N ILE A 981 24.00 -22.54 -18.36
CA ILE A 981 23.25 -21.92 -19.44
C ILE A 981 24.24 -21.60 -20.56
N ASN A 982 24.02 -22.14 -21.75
CA ASN A 982 24.94 -21.94 -22.87
C ASN A 982 24.86 -20.53 -23.47
N GLU A 983 23.65 -19.98 -23.60
CA GLU A 983 23.39 -18.63 -24.09
C GLU A 983 22.07 -18.10 -23.49
N ALA A 984 22.03 -16.82 -23.12
CA ALA A 984 20.82 -16.17 -22.61
C ALA A 984 20.77 -14.70 -23.05
N ILE A 985 19.58 -14.25 -23.49
CA ILE A 985 19.27 -12.83 -23.69
C ILE A 985 18.59 -12.33 -22.43
N ILE A 986 19.20 -11.37 -21.74
CA ILE A 986 18.69 -10.82 -20.48
C ILE A 986 18.40 -9.33 -20.68
N GLY A 987 17.12 -8.93 -20.65
CA GLY A 987 16.72 -7.54 -20.87
C GLY A 987 17.11 -6.58 -19.73
N ASN A 988 17.14 -7.07 -18.49
CA ASN A 988 17.67 -6.36 -17.33
C ASN A 988 18.16 -7.38 -16.29
N ALA A 989 19.37 -7.21 -15.75
CA ALA A 989 19.95 -8.06 -14.72
C ALA A 989 20.40 -7.21 -13.52
N SER A 990 19.88 -7.52 -12.33
CA SER A 990 20.45 -7.03 -11.07
C SER A 990 21.22 -8.16 -10.40
N ILE A 991 22.54 -8.02 -10.28
CA ILE A 991 23.43 -9.05 -9.75
C ILE A 991 24.07 -8.54 -8.47
N GLY A 992 23.65 -9.05 -7.31
CA GLY A 992 24.19 -8.63 -6.01
C GLY A 992 25.67 -8.99 -5.83
N SER A 993 26.09 -10.17 -6.28
CA SER A 993 27.50 -10.57 -6.38
C SER A 993 27.70 -11.69 -7.41
N ALA A 994 28.82 -11.71 -8.13
CA ALA A 994 29.16 -12.77 -9.09
C ALA A 994 30.66 -13.09 -9.08
N LYS A 995 31.01 -14.35 -9.41
CA LYS A 995 32.39 -14.81 -9.60
C LYS A 995 32.58 -15.18 -11.08
N PHE A 996 33.41 -14.42 -11.79
CA PHE A 996 33.73 -14.67 -13.19
C PHE A 996 35.06 -15.42 -13.32
N LYS A 997 35.13 -16.37 -14.26
CA LYS A 997 36.31 -17.23 -14.45
C LYS A 997 37.41 -16.58 -15.30
N ASP A 998 37.02 -15.89 -16.37
CA ASP A 998 37.94 -15.31 -17.36
C ASP A 998 37.49 -13.87 -17.70
N TRP A 999 36.95 -13.61 -18.90
CA TRP A 999 36.58 -12.26 -19.34
C TRP A 999 35.09 -11.95 -19.13
N LEU A 1000 34.81 -10.70 -18.74
CA LEU A 1000 33.55 -10.01 -19.02
C LEU A 1000 33.84 -8.99 -20.12
N GLU A 1001 33.17 -9.06 -21.26
CA GLU A 1001 33.48 -8.22 -22.43
C GLU A 1001 32.23 -7.76 -23.19
N SER A 1002 32.35 -6.58 -23.83
CA SER A 1002 31.36 -6.07 -24.77
C SER A 1002 31.33 -6.91 -26.05
N ASP A 1003 30.19 -7.00 -26.72
CA ASP A 1003 30.07 -7.56 -28.06
C ASP A 1003 30.74 -6.67 -29.13
N ALA A 1004 30.70 -5.36 -28.93
CA ALA A 1004 31.25 -4.37 -29.86
C ALA A 1004 32.79 -4.30 -29.83
N VAL A 1005 33.38 -4.07 -31.02
CA VAL A 1005 34.83 -3.95 -31.26
C VAL A 1005 35.16 -2.60 -31.90
N ASN A 1006 36.38 -2.10 -31.68
CA ASN A 1006 36.90 -0.91 -32.35
C ASN A 1006 37.41 -1.24 -33.77
N SER A 1007 37.84 -0.20 -34.49
CA SER A 1007 38.41 -0.32 -35.85
C SER A 1007 39.67 -1.19 -35.97
N GLN A 1008 40.28 -1.60 -34.85
CA GLN A 1008 41.44 -2.50 -34.79
C GLN A 1008 41.07 -3.92 -34.32
N GLY A 1009 39.77 -4.23 -34.19
CA GLY A 1009 39.27 -5.54 -33.77
C GLY A 1009 39.35 -5.82 -32.27
N GLN A 1010 39.66 -4.81 -31.45
CA GLN A 1010 39.73 -4.93 -29.99
C GLN A 1010 38.36 -4.65 -29.37
N ARG A 1011 37.99 -5.42 -28.33
CA ARG A 1011 36.74 -5.22 -27.58
C ARG A 1011 36.71 -3.82 -26.94
N ILE A 1012 35.59 -3.09 -27.04
CA ILE A 1012 35.48 -1.73 -26.49
C ILE A 1012 35.69 -1.71 -24.98
N LEU A 1013 35.11 -2.65 -24.25
CA LEU A 1013 35.31 -2.80 -22.82
C LEU A 1013 35.47 -4.27 -22.49
N ARG A 1014 36.53 -4.62 -21.77
CA ARG A 1014 36.70 -5.97 -21.24
C ARG A 1014 37.48 -5.99 -19.93
N MET A 1015 37.13 -6.93 -19.07
CA MET A 1015 37.78 -7.15 -17.77
C MET A 1015 38.07 -8.64 -17.58
N ASN A 1016 39.33 -8.98 -17.34
CA ASN A 1016 39.78 -10.33 -17.05
C ASN A 1016 39.86 -10.54 -15.54
N PHE A 1017 39.02 -11.42 -15.01
CA PHE A 1017 38.96 -11.73 -13.58
C PHE A 1017 40.02 -12.75 -13.15
N ARG A 1018 40.69 -13.43 -14.08
CA ARG A 1018 41.83 -14.32 -13.79
C ARG A 1018 43.14 -13.55 -13.67
N THR A 1019 43.39 -12.61 -14.57
CA THR A 1019 44.65 -11.85 -14.64
C THR A 1019 44.56 -10.46 -14.03
N GLY A 1020 43.36 -9.96 -13.73
CA GLY A 1020 43.11 -8.61 -13.22
C GLY A 1020 43.24 -7.52 -14.28
N VAL A 1021 43.33 -7.88 -15.56
CA VAL A 1021 43.50 -6.92 -16.66
C VAL A 1021 42.17 -6.25 -17.00
N ILE A 1022 42.15 -4.92 -17.09
CA ILE A 1022 41.00 -4.14 -17.56
C ILE A 1022 41.42 -3.37 -18.80
N GLU A 1023 40.68 -3.51 -19.89
CA GLU A 1023 40.91 -2.79 -21.14
C GLU A 1023 39.68 -1.95 -21.50
N GLN A 1024 39.92 -0.69 -21.81
CA GLN A 1024 38.93 0.23 -22.34
C GLN A 1024 39.48 0.83 -23.64
N ASN A 1025 38.85 0.49 -24.75
CA ASN A 1025 39.24 0.88 -26.10
C ASN A 1025 38.17 1.81 -26.68
N MET A 1026 38.57 2.99 -27.12
CA MET A 1026 37.62 3.96 -27.67
C MET A 1026 37.01 3.44 -28.99
N PRO A 1027 35.69 3.58 -29.20
CA PRO A 1027 35.01 3.07 -30.40
C PRO A 1027 35.31 3.89 -31.67
N LEU A 1028 35.76 5.14 -31.52
CA LEU A 1028 36.00 6.05 -32.64
C LEU A 1028 37.28 5.70 -33.40
N THR A 1029 37.28 5.93 -34.72
CA THR A 1029 38.47 5.81 -35.57
C THR A 1029 39.51 6.85 -35.12
N GLY A 1030 40.68 6.39 -34.65
CA GLY A 1030 41.67 7.26 -34.01
C GLY A 1030 41.47 7.48 -32.50
N GLY A 1031 40.68 6.64 -31.83
CA GLY A 1031 40.55 6.68 -30.38
C GLY A 1031 41.74 6.03 -29.66
N GLY A 1032 42.15 6.58 -28.51
CA GLY A 1032 43.17 5.97 -27.64
C GLY A 1032 42.66 4.72 -26.91
N ARG A 1033 43.57 3.98 -26.27
CA ARG A 1033 43.24 2.83 -25.43
C ARG A 1033 43.81 2.97 -24.02
N MET A 1034 43.10 2.43 -23.04
CA MET A 1034 43.56 2.33 -21.66
C MET A 1034 43.63 0.86 -21.26
N VAL A 1035 44.75 0.46 -20.68
CA VAL A 1035 44.97 -0.88 -20.13
C VAL A 1035 45.42 -0.75 -18.69
N THR A 1036 44.71 -1.41 -17.78
CA THR A 1036 45.13 -1.59 -16.38
C THR A 1036 45.51 -3.04 -16.18
N ASN A 1037 46.67 -3.30 -15.57
CA ASN A 1037 47.11 -4.64 -15.21
C ASN A 1037 47.87 -4.62 -13.88
N GLY A 1038 48.43 -5.77 -13.46
CA GLY A 1038 49.18 -5.89 -12.22
C GLY A 1038 50.41 -4.98 -12.08
N ASN A 1039 50.88 -4.38 -13.18
CA ASN A 1039 52.03 -3.46 -13.19
C ASN A 1039 51.62 -1.98 -13.19
N GLY A 1040 50.33 -1.64 -13.35
CA GLY A 1040 49.87 -0.26 -13.36
C GLY A 1040 48.80 0.03 -14.42
N GLN A 1041 48.54 1.32 -14.63
CA GLN A 1041 47.63 1.83 -15.65
C GLN A 1041 48.42 2.49 -16.79
N PHE A 1042 48.06 2.14 -18.02
CA PHE A 1042 48.73 2.54 -19.24
C PHE A 1042 47.70 3.13 -20.21
N ILE A 1043 47.88 4.39 -20.60
CA ILE A 1043 47.03 5.08 -21.58
C ILE A 1043 47.85 5.32 -22.84
N TYR A 1044 47.34 4.81 -23.95
CA TYR A 1044 47.94 4.92 -25.27
C TYR A 1044 47.11 5.87 -26.14
N ASP A 1045 47.77 6.62 -27.01
CA ASP A 1045 47.10 7.41 -28.02
C ASP A 1045 46.61 6.58 -29.22
N GLN A 1046 46.03 7.26 -30.20
CA GLN A 1046 45.50 6.71 -31.44
C GLN A 1046 46.50 5.91 -32.30
N ASN A 1047 47.80 6.14 -32.10
CA ASN A 1047 48.87 5.46 -32.82
C ASN A 1047 49.49 4.32 -32.00
N GLY A 1048 48.91 4.00 -30.84
CA GLY A 1048 49.41 2.96 -29.92
C GLY A 1048 50.64 3.41 -29.12
N VAL A 1049 50.94 4.71 -29.07
CA VAL A 1049 52.07 5.25 -28.30
C VAL A 1049 51.62 5.50 -26.86
N LEU A 1050 52.37 4.97 -25.89
CA LEU A 1050 52.11 5.19 -24.47
C LEU A 1050 52.27 6.68 -24.13
N ARG A 1051 51.23 7.30 -23.58
CA ARG A 1051 51.21 8.72 -23.18
C ARG A 1051 51.23 8.93 -21.68
N ILE A 1052 50.58 8.03 -20.95
CA ILE A 1052 50.48 8.12 -19.49
C ILE A 1052 50.70 6.72 -18.92
N GLU A 1053 51.59 6.65 -17.94
CA GLU A 1053 51.93 5.45 -17.18
C GLU A 1053 51.87 5.80 -15.69
N THR A 1054 51.06 5.08 -14.92
CA THR A 1054 50.91 5.31 -13.48
C THR A 1054 50.88 4.00 -12.70
N GLY A 1055 51.66 3.90 -11.62
CA GLY A 1055 51.59 2.79 -10.67
C GLY A 1055 52.58 1.64 -10.88
N LEU A 1056 53.68 1.85 -11.62
CA LEU A 1056 54.75 0.86 -11.76
C LEU A 1056 55.46 0.64 -10.41
N LEU A 1057 55.06 -0.38 -9.67
CA LEU A 1057 55.81 -0.88 -8.52
C LEU A 1057 56.72 -1.99 -9.04
N SER A 1058 58.00 -1.65 -9.29
CA SER A 1058 59.07 -2.62 -9.56
C SER A 1058 59.21 -3.65 -8.45
#